data_AF-A0A8T6NTI1-F1
#
_entry.id   AF-A0A8T6NTI1-F1
#
_cell.length_a   1.000
_cell.length_b   1.000
_cell.length_c   1.000
_cell.angle_alpha   90.00
_cell.angle_beta   90.00
_cell.angle_gamma   90.00
#
_symmetry.space_group_name_H-M   'P 1'
#
loop_
_entity.id
_entity.type
_entity.pdbx_description
1 polymer ?
#
loop_
_entity_poly.entity_id
_entity_poly.type
_entity_poly.pdbx_seq_one_letter_code
_entity_poly.pdbx_strand_id
1 'polypeptide(L)'
;NLLSAFAGAGIAALVYGCVWAILPNEPRWQLPAVFAGLSTIAATDLWQHSIHANAHIITALLAVLSIFLLLSWRCHGGELDGWLWAFCLTAGLSVTHHPLLVFSFPAYTVFILTVRPGILFQPTWRVIFASPRAFLDPRQWMLIARNPKILAEWGTLARMVGFGLLGLLPWLYLPLVNLVGEPPIYGPGNTDTLNGFLDLVLARGLRVNLFAFGLAEQPLRLRAFWELLSLQIGWPFTVLMVGGLIALWAQHWRVGLLFTLMLAVNLLFILNTIQDVMAYLLVPFAALMILLGVGVGALLEAVEARIPQPVAVGLATLLLAIPAARTVMLAPRVSLAGFAETAAWIDEAYRLEEGYLLAHWEHLTPLWVESWVRDNPPADLELVFVAANSPSPWLDNVQAVIDSGPVYVSGFQPELARAGYRQVPVGLRMYRVFAPGEAEIVSLSTSLDLSSGEFSLVGVDLPTTNLHPGEAIPLSIAMSVSQPTDSIYFPYAVVGDEAILFDFTTDSHLLSPNWLPGEVITERYNPRVPLDMPPGTYPLRIAMRNLTTGETLTFNGETLVEAGAITVGGEAVPAPDYLLANIEQQVGIVRAQARGQAAPWETPISAQTGSRLRVMLTWQALNRPDENWKAFVHLIDGADRVVAQQDTPPLGGAFPTYLWFPKWVRGQTVTDTYSLTVPADLPPGEYRIQVGMYGFNTLRRGRFYNPEGGTAGDRLILGPVLINP
;
A
#
# COMPACT_ATOMS: atom_id res chain seq x y z
N ASN A 1 4.79 -1.84 -18.90
CA ASN A 1 3.32 -2.04 -19.00
C ASN A 1 2.97 -3.32 -19.77
N LEU A 2 3.34 -3.46 -21.05
CA LEU A 2 2.96 -4.64 -21.85
C LEU A 2 3.36 -5.99 -21.22
N LEU A 3 4.59 -6.10 -20.71
CA LEU A 3 5.06 -7.31 -20.04
C LEU A 3 4.23 -7.65 -18.79
N SER A 4 3.81 -6.65 -18.01
CA SER A 4 2.96 -6.83 -16.84
C SER A 4 1.55 -7.29 -17.22
N ALA A 5 0.98 -6.74 -18.30
CA ALA A 5 -0.32 -7.18 -18.82
C ALA A 5 -0.25 -8.62 -19.34
N PHE A 6 0.82 -8.97 -20.07
CA PHE A 6 1.08 -10.33 -20.53
C PHE A 6 1.25 -11.29 -19.34
N ALA A 7 1.98 -10.88 -18.30
CA ALA A 7 2.14 -11.67 -17.09
C ALA A 7 0.80 -11.90 -16.37
N GLY A 8 -0.03 -10.87 -16.23
CA GLY A 8 -1.38 -10.99 -15.66
C GLY A 8 -2.26 -12.00 -16.43
N ALA A 9 -2.31 -11.89 -17.77
CA ALA A 9 -3.01 -12.84 -18.62
C ALA A 9 -2.43 -14.26 -18.52
N GLY A 10 -1.10 -14.37 -18.46
CA GLY A 10 -0.38 -15.64 -18.27
C GLY A 10 -0.73 -16.32 -16.94
N ILE A 11 -0.85 -15.55 -15.84
CA ILE A 11 -1.28 -16.09 -14.54
C ILE A 11 -2.68 -16.68 -14.67
N ALA A 12 -3.64 -15.98 -15.27
CA ALA A 12 -5.01 -16.48 -15.45
C ALA A 12 -5.05 -17.79 -16.27
N ALA A 13 -4.27 -17.87 -17.35
CA ALA A 13 -4.15 -19.07 -18.17
C ALA A 13 -3.50 -20.24 -17.42
N LEU A 14 -2.46 -19.98 -16.63
CA LEU A 14 -1.79 -21.00 -15.83
C LEU A 14 -2.65 -21.47 -14.65
N VAL A 15 -3.42 -20.58 -14.01
CA VAL A 15 -4.41 -20.95 -12.97
C VAL A 15 -5.44 -21.89 -13.57
N TYR A 16 -6.00 -21.57 -14.75
CA TYR A 16 -6.87 -22.47 -15.49
C TYR A 16 -6.20 -23.84 -15.71
N GLY A 17 -4.97 -23.84 -16.23
CA GLY A 17 -4.20 -25.05 -16.50
C GLY A 17 -3.91 -25.89 -15.25
N CYS A 18 -3.65 -25.26 -14.11
CA CYS A 18 -3.45 -25.94 -12.84
C CYS A 18 -4.72 -26.64 -12.35
N VAL A 19 -5.87 -25.95 -12.38
CA VAL A 19 -7.16 -26.54 -11.99
C VAL A 19 -7.50 -27.71 -12.91
N TRP A 20 -7.29 -27.55 -14.22
CA TRP A 20 -7.47 -28.60 -15.22
C TRP A 20 -6.57 -29.83 -14.97
N ALA A 21 -5.31 -29.61 -14.57
CA ALA A 21 -4.37 -30.68 -14.26
C ALA A 21 -4.70 -31.44 -12.96
N ILE A 22 -5.48 -30.82 -12.06
CA ILE A 22 -5.90 -31.41 -10.79
C ILE A 22 -7.19 -32.22 -10.97
N LEU A 23 -8.19 -31.63 -11.63
CA LEU A 23 -9.53 -32.22 -11.77
C LEU A 23 -9.57 -33.31 -12.87
N PRO A 24 -10.62 -34.16 -12.91
CA PRO A 24 -10.74 -35.19 -13.93
C PRO A 24 -10.83 -34.62 -15.36
N ASN A 25 -10.32 -35.36 -16.34
CA ASN A 25 -10.30 -34.94 -17.74
C ASN A 25 -11.66 -35.18 -18.44
N GLU A 26 -12.68 -34.41 -18.04
CA GLU A 26 -14.01 -34.41 -18.66
C GLU A 26 -14.47 -32.96 -18.95
N PRO A 27 -15.28 -32.72 -20.01
CA PRO A 27 -15.68 -31.37 -20.41
C PRO A 27 -16.32 -30.53 -19.29
N ARG A 28 -17.06 -31.15 -18.36
CA ARG A 28 -17.68 -30.45 -17.22
C ARG A 28 -16.67 -29.79 -16.27
N TRP A 29 -15.48 -30.37 -16.14
CA TRP A 29 -14.41 -29.87 -15.27
C TRP A 29 -13.68 -28.67 -15.88
N GLN A 30 -14.07 -28.24 -17.09
CA GLN A 30 -13.66 -26.96 -17.66
C GLN A 30 -14.29 -25.80 -16.88
N LEU A 31 -15.52 -25.95 -16.37
CA LEU A 31 -16.22 -24.84 -15.69
C LEU A 31 -15.47 -24.34 -14.44
N PRO A 32 -15.02 -25.18 -13.49
CA PRO A 32 -14.24 -24.70 -12.35
C PRO A 32 -12.90 -24.07 -12.75
N ALA A 33 -12.26 -24.57 -13.81
CA ALA A 33 -11.02 -24.00 -14.34
C ALA A 33 -11.25 -22.62 -14.99
N VAL A 34 -12.30 -22.47 -15.80
CA VAL A 34 -12.71 -21.17 -16.38
C VAL A 34 -13.07 -20.20 -15.26
N PHE A 35 -13.84 -20.65 -14.27
CA PHE A 35 -14.21 -19.83 -13.11
C PHE A 35 -12.97 -19.30 -12.37
N ALA A 36 -11.97 -20.16 -12.12
CA ALA A 36 -10.72 -19.75 -11.47
C ALA A 36 -9.92 -18.75 -12.32
N GLY A 37 -9.80 -18.97 -13.63
CA GLY A 37 -9.14 -18.05 -14.56
C GLY A 37 -9.82 -16.68 -14.60
N LEU A 38 -11.15 -16.64 -14.74
CA LEU A 38 -11.92 -15.39 -14.71
C LEU A 38 -11.85 -14.69 -13.35
N SER A 39 -11.85 -15.45 -12.24
CA SER A 39 -11.69 -14.89 -10.89
C SER A 39 -10.31 -14.29 -10.67
N THR A 40 -9.28 -14.85 -11.31
CA THR A 40 -7.91 -14.30 -11.31
C THR A 40 -7.87 -12.94 -12.02
N ILE A 41 -8.58 -12.81 -13.15
CA ILE A 41 -8.72 -11.54 -13.88
C ILE A 41 -9.52 -10.53 -13.05
N ALA A 42 -10.59 -10.98 -12.38
CA ALA A 42 -11.45 -10.13 -11.56
C ALA A 42 -10.88 -9.79 -10.17
N ALA A 43 -9.73 -10.36 -9.81
CA ALA A 43 -9.09 -10.10 -8.53
C ALA A 43 -8.42 -8.72 -8.53
N THR A 44 -8.84 -7.86 -7.61
CA THR A 44 -8.47 -6.44 -7.60
C THR A 44 -6.95 -6.21 -7.62
N ASP A 45 -6.20 -6.91 -6.76
CA ASP A 45 -4.74 -6.74 -6.63
C ASP A 45 -3.97 -7.27 -7.86
N LEU A 46 -4.42 -8.40 -8.43
CA LEU A 46 -3.85 -8.96 -9.67
C LEU A 46 -4.13 -8.06 -10.87
N TRP A 47 -5.37 -7.57 -11.01
CA TRP A 47 -5.73 -6.62 -12.07
C TRP A 47 -4.90 -5.35 -11.95
N GLN A 48 -4.82 -4.78 -10.74
CA GLN A 48 -4.01 -3.59 -10.44
C GLN A 48 -2.57 -3.77 -10.88
N HIS A 49 -1.90 -4.86 -10.49
CA HIS A 49 -0.50 -5.09 -10.83
C HIS A 49 -0.27 -5.48 -12.30
N SER A 50 -1.33 -5.73 -13.08
CA SER A 50 -1.25 -6.10 -14.49
C SER A 50 -1.35 -4.90 -15.43
N ILE A 51 -1.83 -3.74 -14.98
CA ILE A 51 -2.12 -2.59 -15.85
C ILE A 51 -1.01 -1.52 -15.87
N HIS A 52 0.04 -1.64 -15.05
CA HIS A 52 1.26 -0.81 -15.09
C HIS A 52 2.54 -1.64 -15.08
N ALA A 53 3.67 -0.98 -15.34
CA ALA A 53 4.99 -1.56 -15.18
C ALA A 53 5.21 -1.94 -13.71
N ASN A 54 5.12 -3.22 -13.43
CA ASN A 54 5.31 -3.77 -12.10
C ASN A 54 6.05 -5.10 -12.19
N ALA A 55 7.14 -5.25 -11.43
CA ALA A 55 7.91 -6.48 -11.40
C ALA A 55 7.24 -7.60 -10.58
N HIS A 56 6.37 -7.25 -9.62
CA HIS A 56 5.76 -8.23 -8.72
C HIS A 56 4.73 -9.12 -9.39
N ILE A 57 4.06 -8.66 -10.46
CA ILE A 57 3.19 -9.53 -11.25
C ILE A 57 3.99 -10.61 -11.99
N ILE A 58 5.23 -10.32 -12.38
CA ILE A 58 6.14 -11.32 -12.97
C ILE A 58 6.55 -12.33 -11.90
N THR A 59 6.77 -11.88 -10.66
CA THR A 59 7.01 -12.77 -9.50
C THR A 59 5.86 -13.77 -9.33
N ALA A 60 4.61 -13.29 -9.37
CA ALA A 60 3.44 -14.15 -9.29
C ALA A 60 3.31 -15.11 -10.49
N LEU A 61 3.61 -14.64 -11.72
CA LEU A 61 3.64 -15.49 -12.91
C LEU A 61 4.62 -16.65 -12.75
N LEU A 62 5.85 -16.38 -12.30
CA LEU A 62 6.88 -17.40 -12.11
C LEU A 62 6.49 -18.41 -11.01
N ALA A 63 5.82 -17.96 -9.95
CA ALA A 63 5.28 -18.84 -8.92
C ALA A 63 4.21 -19.79 -9.47
N VAL A 64 3.22 -19.27 -10.19
CA VAL A 64 2.14 -20.10 -10.76
C VAL A 64 2.65 -21.01 -11.86
N LEU A 65 3.59 -20.53 -12.69
CA LEU A 65 4.28 -21.36 -13.69
C LEU A 65 5.01 -22.53 -13.03
N SER A 66 5.69 -22.29 -11.91
CA SER A 66 6.35 -23.35 -11.15
C SER A 66 5.36 -24.42 -10.64
N ILE A 67 4.21 -23.99 -10.13
CA ILE A 67 3.13 -24.92 -9.73
C ILE A 67 2.62 -25.70 -10.94
N PHE A 68 2.32 -25.01 -12.04
CA PHE A 68 1.82 -25.63 -13.27
C PHE A 68 2.77 -26.72 -13.77
N LEU A 69 4.06 -26.42 -13.90
CA LEU A 69 5.08 -27.37 -14.37
C LEU A 69 5.19 -28.61 -13.47
N LEU A 70 5.12 -28.43 -12.14
CA LEU A 70 5.11 -29.55 -11.20
C LEU A 70 3.83 -30.39 -11.29
N LEU A 71 2.67 -29.76 -11.47
CA LEU A 71 1.40 -30.47 -11.67
C LEU A 71 1.40 -31.23 -13.00
N SER A 72 1.86 -30.61 -14.09
CA SER A 72 2.01 -31.27 -15.40
C SER A 72 2.98 -32.45 -15.33
N TRP A 73 4.10 -32.32 -14.62
CA TRP A 73 5.02 -33.43 -14.37
C TRP A 73 4.34 -34.58 -13.61
N ARG A 74 3.56 -34.27 -12.56
CA ARG A 74 2.78 -35.26 -11.81
C ARG A 74 1.74 -35.96 -12.68
N CYS A 75 1.03 -35.25 -13.56
CA CYS A 75 0.01 -35.84 -14.45
C CYS A 75 0.58 -36.94 -15.35
N HIS A 76 1.88 -36.88 -15.66
CA HIS A 76 2.61 -37.90 -16.41
C HIS A 76 3.33 -38.91 -15.48
N GLY A 77 2.79 -39.17 -14.29
CA GLY A 77 3.34 -40.13 -13.32
C GLY A 77 4.68 -39.73 -12.70
N GLY A 78 5.20 -38.53 -12.99
CA GLY A 78 6.55 -38.12 -12.59
C GLY A 78 7.67 -38.69 -13.48
N GLU A 79 7.34 -39.20 -14.68
CA GLU A 79 8.28 -39.88 -15.57
C GLU A 79 8.78 -38.99 -16.72
N LEU A 80 8.00 -37.99 -17.15
CA LEU A 80 8.41 -37.03 -18.18
C LEU A 80 9.30 -35.92 -17.60
N ASP A 81 10.59 -36.23 -17.43
CA ASP A 81 11.60 -35.35 -16.84
C ASP A 81 11.71 -33.97 -17.51
N GLY A 82 11.27 -33.79 -18.76
CA GLY A 82 11.25 -32.49 -19.43
C GLY A 82 10.47 -31.40 -18.68
N TRP A 83 9.34 -31.75 -18.05
CA TRP A 83 8.58 -30.83 -17.20
C TRP A 83 9.37 -30.44 -15.94
N LEU A 84 10.09 -31.41 -15.35
CA LEU A 84 10.91 -31.18 -14.17
C LEU A 84 12.13 -30.29 -14.50
N TRP A 85 12.72 -30.44 -15.68
CA TRP A 85 13.80 -29.58 -16.16
C TRP A 85 13.32 -28.15 -16.44
N ALA A 86 12.15 -27.99 -17.08
CA ALA A 86 11.52 -26.70 -17.27
C ALA A 86 11.20 -26.03 -15.92
N PHE A 87 10.75 -26.80 -14.92
CA PHE A 87 10.57 -26.31 -13.55
C PHE A 87 11.90 -25.84 -12.95
N CYS A 88 12.99 -26.60 -13.08
CA CYS A 88 14.29 -26.20 -12.55
C CYS A 88 14.82 -24.92 -13.19
N LEU A 89 14.65 -24.77 -14.51
CA LEU A 89 14.98 -23.53 -15.23
C LEU A 89 14.17 -22.34 -14.68
N THR A 90 12.85 -22.54 -14.54
CA THR A 90 11.94 -21.52 -13.99
C THR A 90 12.29 -21.18 -12.54
N ALA A 91 12.66 -22.16 -11.72
CA ALA A 91 13.09 -21.97 -10.34
C ALA A 91 14.39 -21.17 -10.27
N GLY A 92 15.37 -21.45 -11.15
CA GLY A 92 16.58 -20.63 -11.27
C GLY A 92 16.25 -19.18 -11.63
N LEU A 93 15.47 -18.97 -12.70
CA LEU A 93 15.04 -17.63 -13.13
C LEU A 93 14.28 -16.89 -12.02
N SER A 94 13.44 -17.60 -11.27
CA SER A 94 12.66 -17.06 -10.15
C SER A 94 13.54 -16.37 -9.10
N VAL A 95 14.67 -16.98 -8.73
CA VAL A 95 15.58 -16.39 -7.74
C VAL A 95 16.29 -15.15 -8.30
N THR A 96 16.58 -15.14 -9.60
CA THR A 96 17.20 -13.97 -10.24
C THR A 96 16.25 -12.78 -10.38
N HIS A 97 14.94 -13.06 -10.48
CA HIS A 97 13.89 -12.05 -10.54
C HIS A 97 13.54 -11.50 -9.15
N HIS A 98 13.20 -12.38 -8.19
CA HIS A 98 12.83 -11.94 -6.85
C HIS A 98 13.08 -13.02 -5.76
N PRO A 99 13.85 -12.71 -4.69
CA PRO A 99 14.20 -13.69 -3.64
C PRO A 99 13.02 -14.34 -2.92
N LEU A 100 11.87 -13.65 -2.84
CA LEU A 100 10.61 -14.18 -2.28
C LEU A 100 10.27 -15.59 -2.79
N LEU A 101 10.57 -15.90 -4.06
CA LEU A 101 10.18 -17.18 -4.66
C LEU A 101 10.92 -18.39 -4.07
N VAL A 102 12.07 -18.17 -3.43
CA VAL A 102 12.83 -19.23 -2.73
C VAL A 102 12.04 -19.81 -1.55
N PHE A 103 11.15 -19.04 -0.92
CA PHE A 103 10.35 -19.52 0.20
C PHE A 103 9.40 -20.68 -0.18
N SER A 104 9.08 -20.83 -1.46
CA SER A 104 8.29 -21.97 -1.95
C SER A 104 9.11 -23.24 -2.19
N PHE A 105 10.45 -23.16 -2.23
CA PHE A 105 11.31 -24.29 -2.59
C PHE A 105 11.19 -25.48 -1.64
N PRO A 106 11.10 -25.32 -0.30
CA PRO A 106 10.85 -26.44 0.59
C PRO A 106 9.59 -27.23 0.23
N ALA A 107 8.51 -26.53 -0.15
CA ALA A 107 7.26 -27.16 -0.58
C ALA A 107 7.43 -27.92 -1.90
N TYR A 108 8.14 -27.33 -2.87
CA TYR A 108 8.46 -27.98 -4.15
C TYR A 108 9.33 -29.22 -3.96
N THR A 109 10.36 -29.15 -3.13
CA THR A 109 11.23 -30.29 -2.83
C THR A 109 10.45 -31.42 -2.19
N VAL A 110 9.64 -31.15 -1.16
CA VAL A 110 8.79 -32.17 -0.54
C VAL A 110 7.83 -32.78 -1.56
N PHE A 111 7.19 -31.96 -2.40
CA PHE A 111 6.30 -32.46 -3.45
C PHE A 111 7.02 -33.41 -4.42
N ILE A 112 8.18 -33.01 -4.97
CA ILE A 112 8.98 -33.83 -5.88
C ILE A 112 9.34 -35.18 -5.23
N LEU A 113 9.75 -35.17 -3.96
CA LEU A 113 10.12 -36.38 -3.23
C LEU A 113 8.91 -37.28 -2.91
N THR A 114 7.73 -36.71 -2.69
CA THR A 114 6.51 -37.51 -2.51
C THR A 114 6.00 -38.13 -3.80
N VAL A 115 6.24 -37.48 -4.95
CA VAL A 115 5.88 -37.98 -6.28
C VAL A 115 6.87 -39.05 -6.75
N ARG A 116 8.18 -38.78 -6.65
CA ARG A 116 9.27 -39.67 -7.09
C ARG A 116 10.38 -39.77 -6.03
N PRO A 117 10.20 -40.56 -4.95
CA PRO A 117 11.20 -40.67 -3.87
C PRO A 117 12.54 -41.24 -4.34
N GLY A 118 12.51 -42.07 -5.38
CA GLY A 118 13.69 -42.68 -6.03
C GLY A 118 14.68 -41.68 -6.63
N ILE A 119 14.28 -40.41 -6.78
CA ILE A 119 15.14 -39.35 -7.32
C ILE A 119 16.34 -39.06 -6.41
N LEU A 120 16.15 -39.12 -5.08
CA LEU A 120 17.21 -39.00 -4.07
C LEU A 120 17.51 -40.31 -3.34
N PHE A 121 16.51 -41.17 -3.18
CA PHE A 121 16.61 -42.37 -2.34
C PHE A 121 16.06 -43.60 -3.07
N GLN A 122 16.94 -44.38 -3.69
CA GLN A 122 16.53 -45.65 -4.27
C GLN A 122 16.22 -46.71 -3.19
N PRO A 123 15.33 -47.68 -3.47
CA PRO A 123 14.99 -48.76 -2.52
C PRO A 123 16.20 -49.56 -2.02
N THR A 124 17.28 -49.59 -2.80
CA THR A 124 18.59 -50.16 -2.46
C THR A 124 19.18 -49.62 -1.16
N TRP A 125 18.88 -48.38 -0.76
CA TRP A 125 19.33 -47.80 0.52
C TRP A 125 18.83 -48.61 1.73
N ARG A 126 17.62 -49.18 1.65
CA ARG A 126 17.09 -50.02 2.74
C ARG A 126 17.95 -51.25 2.98
N VAL A 127 18.65 -51.74 1.97
CA VAL A 127 19.57 -52.89 2.08
C VAL A 127 20.88 -52.48 2.76
N ILE A 128 21.40 -51.29 2.44
CA ILE A 128 22.67 -50.76 3.00
C ILE A 128 22.51 -50.41 4.48
N PHE A 129 21.39 -49.79 4.83
CA PHE A 129 21.07 -49.38 6.20
C PHE A 129 20.23 -50.40 6.98
N ALA A 130 20.03 -51.62 6.45
CA ALA A 130 19.24 -52.67 7.10
C ALA A 130 19.80 -53.11 8.46
N SER A 131 21.11 -52.96 8.67
CA SER A 131 21.77 -53.29 9.95
C SER A 131 23.12 -52.59 10.10
N PRO A 132 23.65 -52.43 11.34
CA PRO A 132 25.00 -51.91 11.57
C PRO A 132 26.10 -52.69 10.86
N ARG A 133 25.91 -54.00 10.66
CA ARG A 133 26.85 -54.86 9.91
C ARG A 133 26.83 -54.59 8.41
N ALA A 134 25.65 -54.31 7.84
CA ALA A 134 25.53 -53.95 6.42
C ALA A 134 26.16 -52.58 6.13
N PHE A 135 26.00 -51.62 7.03
CA PHE A 135 26.61 -50.29 6.92
C PHE A 135 28.15 -50.32 6.99
N LEU A 136 28.71 -51.21 7.82
CA LEU A 136 30.16 -51.36 8.00
C LEU A 136 30.82 -52.26 6.94
N ASP A 137 30.06 -52.88 6.02
CA ASP A 137 30.62 -53.72 4.96
C ASP A 137 31.25 -52.86 3.83
N PRO A 138 32.59 -52.90 3.64
CA PRO A 138 33.27 -52.10 2.62
C PRO A 138 32.82 -52.43 1.18
N ARG A 139 32.27 -53.63 0.96
CA ARG A 139 31.79 -54.06 -0.37
C ARG A 139 30.55 -53.28 -0.80
N GLN A 140 29.69 -52.89 0.15
CA GLN A 140 28.51 -52.05 -0.10
C GLN A 140 28.93 -50.66 -0.60
N TRP A 141 29.95 -50.07 0.03
CA TRP A 141 30.51 -48.78 -0.37
C TRP A 141 31.27 -48.82 -1.71
N MET A 142 31.97 -49.93 -2.01
CA MET A 142 32.56 -50.15 -3.34
C MET A 142 31.50 -50.31 -4.44
N LEU A 143 30.36 -50.93 -4.15
CA LEU A 143 29.22 -51.05 -5.07
C LEU A 143 28.62 -49.68 -5.40
N ILE A 144 28.45 -48.83 -4.38
CA ILE A 144 28.05 -47.43 -4.54
C ILE A 144 29.06 -46.67 -5.41
N ALA A 145 30.36 -46.79 -5.11
CA ALA A 145 31.42 -46.10 -5.84
C ALA A 145 31.50 -46.54 -7.32
N ARG A 146 31.21 -47.81 -7.62
CA ARG A 146 31.21 -48.37 -8.98
C ARG A 146 29.91 -48.11 -9.75
N ASN A 147 28.79 -47.91 -9.06
CA ASN A 147 27.51 -47.68 -9.71
C ASN A 147 26.71 -46.62 -8.92
N PRO A 148 27.09 -45.33 -9.05
CA PRO A 148 26.48 -44.25 -8.28
C PRO A 148 24.96 -44.14 -8.51
N LYS A 149 24.44 -44.64 -9.65
CA LYS A 149 23.01 -44.79 -9.95
C LYS A 149 22.22 -45.59 -8.89
N ILE A 150 22.91 -46.34 -8.01
CA ILE A 150 22.34 -47.06 -6.86
C ILE A 150 21.87 -46.09 -5.76
N LEU A 151 22.46 -44.89 -5.67
CA LEU A 151 22.09 -43.90 -4.65
C LEU A 151 20.92 -43.03 -5.11
N ALA A 152 21.01 -42.51 -6.32
CA ALA A 152 20.07 -41.52 -6.84
C ALA A 152 20.05 -41.56 -8.37
N GLU A 153 19.04 -40.93 -8.96
CA GLU A 153 18.96 -40.73 -10.40
C GLU A 153 19.88 -39.60 -10.85
N TRP A 154 21.20 -39.81 -10.75
CA TRP A 154 22.21 -38.77 -10.99
C TRP A 154 22.10 -38.08 -12.34
N GLY A 155 21.66 -38.79 -13.38
CA GLY A 155 21.42 -38.17 -14.70
C GLY A 155 20.29 -37.14 -14.66
N THR A 156 19.22 -37.43 -13.92
CA THR A 156 18.11 -36.50 -13.71
C THR A 156 18.53 -35.37 -12.78
N LEU A 157 19.19 -35.65 -11.66
CA LEU A 157 19.72 -34.64 -10.74
C LEU A 157 20.72 -33.69 -11.40
N ALA A 158 21.66 -34.21 -12.19
CA ALA A 158 22.64 -33.38 -12.90
C ALA A 158 21.97 -32.45 -13.90
N ARG A 159 20.91 -32.89 -14.60
CA ARG A 159 20.12 -32.03 -15.47
C ARG A 159 19.29 -31.02 -14.69
N MET A 160 18.67 -31.40 -13.57
CA MET A 160 17.98 -30.46 -12.69
C MET A 160 18.91 -29.33 -12.24
N VAL A 161 20.12 -29.68 -11.79
CA VAL A 161 21.16 -28.70 -11.43
C VAL A 161 21.55 -27.87 -12.65
N GLY A 162 21.81 -28.49 -13.80
CA GLY A 162 22.18 -27.78 -15.03
C GLY A 162 21.14 -26.76 -15.49
N PHE A 163 19.86 -27.14 -15.53
CA PHE A 163 18.77 -26.22 -15.87
C PHE A 163 18.56 -25.15 -14.79
N GLY A 164 18.71 -25.49 -13.52
CA GLY A 164 18.69 -24.52 -12.42
C GLY A 164 19.80 -23.46 -12.56
N LEU A 165 21.04 -23.88 -12.81
CA LEU A 165 22.18 -23.00 -13.05
C LEU A 165 21.99 -22.16 -14.33
N LEU A 166 21.40 -22.73 -15.38
CA LEU A 166 21.07 -21.99 -16.59
C LEU A 166 20.08 -20.85 -16.29
N GLY A 167 19.11 -21.08 -15.41
CA GLY A 167 18.19 -20.05 -14.95
C GLY A 167 18.84 -18.97 -14.07
N LEU A 168 20.01 -19.25 -13.46
CA LEU A 168 20.75 -18.29 -12.65
C LEU A 168 21.69 -17.40 -13.46
N LEU A 169 21.88 -17.66 -14.76
CA LEU A 169 22.76 -16.86 -15.62
C LEU A 169 22.49 -15.33 -15.60
N PRO A 170 21.24 -14.82 -15.44
CA PRO A 170 21.01 -13.39 -15.34
C PRO A 170 21.79 -12.69 -14.21
N TRP A 171 22.13 -13.38 -13.12
CA TRP A 171 22.97 -12.81 -12.05
C TRP A 171 24.40 -12.50 -12.47
N LEU A 172 24.89 -13.09 -13.56
CA LEU A 172 26.21 -12.76 -14.10
C LEU A 172 26.23 -11.41 -14.81
N TYR A 173 25.07 -10.83 -15.14
CA TYR A 173 24.99 -9.55 -15.85
C TYR A 173 25.72 -8.41 -15.11
N LEU A 174 25.37 -8.15 -13.84
CA LEU A 174 25.96 -7.04 -13.07
C LEU A 174 27.48 -7.20 -12.84
N PRO A 175 28.00 -8.36 -12.40
CA PRO A 175 29.45 -8.57 -12.32
C PRO A 175 30.16 -8.40 -13.66
N LEU A 176 29.59 -8.90 -14.76
CA LEU A 176 30.17 -8.77 -16.09
C LEU A 176 30.21 -7.33 -16.58
N VAL A 177 29.18 -6.54 -16.30
CA VAL A 177 29.13 -5.10 -16.66
C VAL A 177 30.16 -4.31 -15.83
N ASN A 178 30.23 -4.54 -14.51
CA ASN A 178 31.22 -3.86 -13.65
C ASN A 178 32.66 -4.16 -14.06
N LEU A 179 32.94 -5.40 -14.51
CA LEU A 179 34.26 -5.80 -15.00
C LEU A 179 34.70 -5.04 -16.25
N VAL A 180 33.76 -4.52 -17.04
CA VAL A 180 34.03 -3.75 -18.27
C VAL A 180 34.22 -2.26 -17.99
N GLY A 181 34.10 -1.82 -16.72
CA GLY A 181 34.48 -0.47 -16.27
C GLY A 181 33.36 0.58 -16.32
N GLU A 182 32.13 0.18 -16.64
CA GLU A 182 30.96 1.05 -16.50
C GLU A 182 30.19 0.63 -15.24
N PRO A 183 30.41 1.29 -14.07
CA PRO A 183 29.58 1.02 -12.91
C PRO A 183 28.11 1.32 -13.26
N PRO A 184 27.17 0.41 -12.91
CA PRO A 184 25.76 0.60 -13.21
C PRO A 184 25.28 1.87 -12.54
N ILE A 185 24.54 2.69 -13.29
CA ILE A 185 23.98 3.97 -12.82
C ILE A 185 23.09 3.76 -11.60
N TYR A 186 22.43 2.59 -11.51
CA TYR A 186 21.61 2.18 -10.37
C TYR A 186 21.98 0.78 -9.92
N GLY A 187 22.22 0.62 -8.61
CA GLY A 187 22.55 -0.66 -7.98
C GLY A 187 23.90 -0.67 -7.27
N PRO A 188 24.25 -1.77 -6.58
CA PRO A 188 25.50 -1.86 -5.85
C PRO A 188 26.71 -1.81 -6.79
N GLY A 189 27.54 -0.77 -6.68
CA GLY A 189 28.73 -0.58 -7.51
C GLY A 189 29.86 -1.59 -7.27
N ASN A 190 29.73 -2.47 -6.27
CA ASN A 190 30.75 -3.42 -5.84
C ASN A 190 30.44 -4.90 -6.19
N THR A 191 29.52 -5.16 -7.13
CA THR A 191 29.13 -6.53 -7.53
C THR A 191 30.20 -7.32 -8.28
N ASP A 192 31.30 -6.67 -8.66
CA ASP A 192 32.54 -7.27 -9.16
C ASP A 192 33.33 -7.99 -8.06
N THR A 193 33.07 -7.69 -6.79
CA THR A 193 33.65 -8.39 -5.64
C THR A 193 32.77 -9.56 -5.18
N LEU A 194 33.37 -10.61 -4.62
CA LEU A 194 32.60 -11.73 -4.04
C LEU A 194 31.64 -11.25 -2.94
N ASN A 195 32.07 -10.31 -2.11
CA ASN A 195 31.22 -9.78 -1.03
C ASN A 195 30.05 -8.98 -1.58
N GLY A 196 30.27 -8.04 -2.50
CA GLY A 196 29.18 -7.27 -3.11
C GLY A 196 28.22 -8.16 -3.91
N PHE A 197 28.72 -9.16 -4.62
CA PHE A 197 27.90 -10.17 -5.27
C PHE A 197 27.05 -10.96 -4.26
N LEU A 198 27.64 -11.41 -3.16
CA LEU A 198 26.90 -12.10 -2.09
C LEU A 198 25.90 -11.19 -1.39
N ASP A 199 26.18 -9.90 -1.25
CA ASP A 199 25.27 -8.94 -0.64
C ASP A 199 24.03 -8.73 -1.51
N LEU A 200 24.21 -8.68 -2.84
CA LEU A 200 23.12 -8.68 -3.83
C LEU A 200 22.31 -9.98 -3.77
N VAL A 201 22.98 -11.13 -3.94
CA VAL A 201 22.31 -12.45 -4.04
C VAL A 201 21.58 -12.84 -2.75
N LEU A 202 22.17 -12.54 -1.60
CA LEU A 202 21.59 -12.85 -0.30
C LEU A 202 20.69 -11.72 0.24
N ALA A 203 20.53 -10.63 -0.52
CA ALA A 203 19.77 -9.45 -0.14
C ALA A 203 20.08 -8.95 1.28
N ARG A 204 21.36 -8.91 1.67
CA ARG A 204 21.75 -8.65 3.08
C ARG A 204 21.33 -7.27 3.58
N GLY A 205 21.18 -6.29 2.68
CA GLY A 205 20.69 -4.94 3.01
C GLY A 205 19.22 -4.87 3.41
N LEU A 206 18.41 -5.89 3.09
CA LEU A 206 16.96 -5.90 3.37
C LEU A 206 16.59 -6.61 4.68
N ARG A 207 17.58 -7.02 5.48
CA ARG A 207 17.35 -7.76 6.74
C ARG A 207 16.50 -6.98 7.74
N VAL A 208 16.57 -5.65 7.71
CA VAL A 208 15.78 -4.75 8.58
C VAL A 208 14.27 -4.88 8.38
N ASN A 209 13.83 -5.40 7.23
CA ASN A 209 12.42 -5.54 6.90
C ASN A 209 11.81 -6.85 7.41
N LEU A 210 12.61 -7.79 7.94
CA LEU A 210 12.17 -9.13 8.31
C LEU A 210 11.92 -9.26 9.81
N PHE A 211 10.92 -10.07 10.16
CA PHE A 211 10.54 -10.38 11.55
C PHE A 211 10.17 -9.14 12.38
N ALA A 212 9.51 -8.18 11.74
CA ALA A 212 9.08 -6.94 12.36
C ALA A 212 7.97 -7.12 13.42
N PHE A 213 7.35 -8.30 13.47
CA PHE A 213 6.21 -8.60 14.35
C PHE A 213 6.50 -9.84 15.20
N GLY A 214 6.09 -9.81 16.47
CA GLY A 214 6.21 -10.94 17.38
C GLY A 214 5.02 -11.92 17.27
N LEU A 215 5.03 -12.94 18.14
CA LEU A 215 3.95 -13.95 18.20
C LEU A 215 2.60 -13.36 18.63
N ALA A 216 2.63 -12.31 19.45
CA ALA A 216 1.42 -11.67 19.97
C ALA A 216 0.65 -10.90 18.88
N GLU A 217 1.32 -10.42 17.84
CA GLU A 217 0.71 -9.72 16.71
C GLU A 217 0.14 -10.67 15.64
N GLN A 218 0.57 -11.94 15.60
CA GLN A 218 0.19 -12.86 14.51
C GLN A 218 -1.34 -13.02 14.30
N PRO A 219 -2.19 -13.08 15.34
CA PRO A 219 -3.65 -13.13 15.13
C PRO A 219 -4.19 -11.89 14.40
N LEU A 220 -3.61 -10.71 14.66
CA LEU A 220 -3.97 -9.48 13.97
C LEU A 220 -3.49 -9.51 12.51
N ARG A 221 -2.27 -9.99 12.27
CA ARG A 221 -1.71 -10.13 10.91
C ARG A 221 -2.52 -11.12 10.06
N LEU A 222 -2.95 -12.24 10.64
CA LEU A 222 -3.84 -13.20 9.98
C LEU A 222 -5.21 -12.60 9.64
N ARG A 223 -5.76 -11.75 10.52
CA ARG A 223 -6.98 -11.01 10.23
C ARG A 223 -6.77 -10.02 9.10
N ALA A 224 -5.68 -9.24 9.10
CA ALA A 224 -5.36 -8.34 8.01
C ALA A 224 -5.28 -9.10 6.67
N PHE A 225 -4.59 -10.24 6.64
CA PHE A 225 -4.57 -11.12 5.47
C PHE A 225 -5.96 -11.57 5.03
N TRP A 226 -6.84 -11.95 5.97
CA TRP A 226 -8.21 -12.33 5.65
C TRP A 226 -9.00 -11.19 5.02
N GLU A 227 -8.87 -9.97 5.54
CA GLU A 227 -9.49 -8.77 4.97
C GLU A 227 -8.96 -8.52 3.55
N LEU A 228 -7.64 -8.57 3.37
CA LEU A 228 -6.98 -8.37 2.08
C LEU A 228 -7.36 -9.41 1.04
N LEU A 229 -7.53 -10.67 1.46
CA LEU A 229 -8.02 -11.75 0.60
C LEU A 229 -9.50 -11.54 0.24
N SER A 230 -10.31 -11.11 1.20
CA SER A 230 -11.74 -10.81 0.99
C SER A 230 -11.93 -9.64 0.02
N LEU A 231 -11.01 -8.66 0.02
CA LEU A 231 -10.99 -7.56 -0.95
C LEU A 231 -10.76 -8.06 -2.39
N GLN A 232 -10.13 -9.21 -2.60
CA GLN A 232 -9.82 -9.69 -3.95
C GLN A 232 -11.06 -10.13 -4.73
N ILE A 233 -11.90 -10.95 -4.11
CA ILE A 233 -13.04 -11.60 -4.78
C ILE A 233 -14.30 -11.68 -3.90
N GLY A 234 -14.21 -11.45 -2.59
CA GLY A 234 -15.32 -11.51 -1.63
C GLY A 234 -15.26 -12.75 -0.71
N TRP A 235 -15.81 -12.63 0.50
CA TRP A 235 -15.71 -13.67 1.54
C TRP A 235 -16.32 -15.05 1.18
N PRO A 236 -17.40 -15.18 0.38
CA PRO A 236 -17.94 -16.51 0.05
C PRO A 236 -16.94 -17.36 -0.75
N PHE A 237 -16.13 -16.72 -1.58
CA PHE A 237 -15.11 -17.41 -2.37
C PHE A 237 -13.91 -17.83 -1.52
N THR A 238 -13.61 -17.08 -0.46
CA THR A 238 -12.61 -17.50 0.52
C THR A 238 -12.99 -18.81 1.20
N VAL A 239 -14.29 -19.02 1.50
CA VAL A 239 -14.79 -20.30 2.01
C VAL A 239 -14.59 -21.43 0.99
N LEU A 240 -14.82 -21.15 -0.30
CA LEU A 240 -14.57 -22.13 -1.36
C LEU A 240 -13.09 -22.47 -1.51
N MET A 241 -12.17 -21.52 -1.32
CA MET A 241 -10.72 -21.81 -1.30
C MET A 241 -10.34 -22.79 -0.18
N VAL A 242 -10.91 -22.60 1.02
CA VAL A 242 -10.73 -23.55 2.15
C VAL A 242 -11.29 -24.93 1.79
N GLY A 243 -12.50 -24.97 1.20
CA GLY A 243 -13.10 -26.20 0.69
C GLY A 243 -12.23 -26.90 -0.35
N GLY A 244 -11.60 -26.15 -1.25
CA GLY A 244 -10.65 -26.65 -2.24
C GLY A 244 -9.41 -27.27 -1.61
N LEU A 245 -8.85 -26.65 -0.55
CA LEU A 245 -7.73 -27.25 0.18
C LEU A 245 -8.12 -28.57 0.85
N ILE A 246 -9.31 -28.64 1.46
CA ILE A 246 -9.85 -29.85 2.06
C ILE A 246 -10.02 -30.94 1.00
N ALA A 247 -10.60 -30.60 -0.16
CA ALA A 247 -10.78 -31.52 -1.27
C ALA A 247 -9.43 -32.05 -1.79
N LEU A 248 -8.39 -31.20 -1.89
CA LEU A 248 -7.04 -31.64 -2.23
C LEU A 248 -6.49 -32.64 -1.22
N TRP A 249 -6.64 -32.41 0.08
CA TRP A 249 -6.19 -33.38 1.08
C TRP A 249 -6.93 -34.71 0.98
N ALA A 250 -8.22 -34.68 0.68
CA ALA A 250 -9.05 -35.88 0.54
C ALA A 250 -8.75 -36.68 -0.73
N GLN A 251 -8.58 -36.01 -1.87
CA GLN A 251 -8.52 -36.65 -3.20
C GLN A 251 -7.11 -36.68 -3.79
N HIS A 252 -6.26 -35.71 -3.44
CA HIS A 252 -4.94 -35.47 -4.03
C HIS A 252 -3.90 -35.03 -3.00
N TRP A 253 -3.74 -35.79 -1.91
CA TRP A 253 -2.99 -35.39 -0.72
C TRP A 253 -1.58 -34.82 -0.98
N ARG A 254 -0.87 -35.32 -2.01
CA ARG A 254 0.45 -34.78 -2.41
C ARG A 254 0.36 -33.33 -2.86
N VAL A 255 -0.67 -32.99 -3.63
CA VAL A 255 -0.98 -31.62 -4.06
C VAL A 255 -1.48 -30.80 -2.87
N GLY A 256 -2.32 -31.37 -2.00
CA GLY A 256 -2.74 -30.72 -0.75
C GLY A 256 -1.55 -30.32 0.14
N LEU A 257 -0.56 -31.21 0.27
CA LEU A 257 0.68 -30.95 1.00
C LEU A 257 1.52 -29.84 0.34
N LEU A 258 1.66 -29.86 -0.99
CA LEU A 258 2.35 -28.80 -1.74
C LEU A 258 1.75 -27.42 -1.42
N PHE A 259 0.43 -27.26 -1.57
CA PHE A 259 -0.24 -25.99 -1.31
C PHE A 259 -0.16 -25.58 0.16
N THR A 260 -0.35 -26.53 1.08
CA THR A 260 -0.28 -26.25 2.53
C THR A 260 1.11 -25.71 2.92
N LEU A 261 2.18 -26.38 2.51
CA LEU A 261 3.54 -25.97 2.83
C LEU A 261 3.90 -24.66 2.12
N MET A 262 3.55 -24.51 0.84
CA MET A 262 3.83 -23.30 0.08
C MET A 262 3.14 -22.09 0.73
N LEU A 263 1.84 -22.18 1.03
CA LEU A 263 1.10 -21.09 1.66
C LEU A 263 1.64 -20.80 3.06
N ALA A 264 1.94 -21.83 3.86
CA ALA A 264 2.45 -21.63 5.22
C ALA A 264 3.80 -20.88 5.22
N VAL A 265 4.77 -21.28 4.39
CA VAL A 265 6.10 -20.64 4.39
C VAL A 265 6.04 -19.23 3.79
N ASN A 266 5.28 -19.02 2.70
CA ASN A 266 5.11 -17.69 2.12
C ASN A 266 4.37 -16.75 3.09
N LEU A 267 3.27 -17.18 3.71
CA LEU A 267 2.54 -16.35 4.67
C LEU A 267 3.37 -16.09 5.93
N LEU A 268 4.14 -17.07 6.42
CA LEU A 268 5.06 -16.83 7.54
C LEU A 268 6.05 -15.70 7.21
N PHE A 269 6.58 -15.66 5.99
CA PHE A 269 7.44 -14.55 5.56
C PHE A 269 6.66 -13.23 5.44
N ILE A 270 5.57 -13.22 4.67
CA ILE A 270 4.85 -12.01 4.28
C ILE A 270 4.15 -11.35 5.48
N LEU A 271 3.59 -12.14 6.40
CA LEU A 271 2.94 -11.56 7.58
C LEU A 271 3.94 -10.93 8.56
N ASN A 272 5.23 -11.22 8.39
CA ASN A 272 6.31 -10.75 9.22
C ASN A 272 7.19 -9.66 8.55
N THR A 273 6.76 -9.14 7.40
CA THR A 273 7.43 -8.00 6.71
C THR A 273 6.62 -6.70 6.83
N ILE A 274 7.32 -5.57 6.80
CA ILE A 274 6.74 -4.21 6.90
C ILE A 274 6.58 -3.51 5.55
N GLN A 275 7.27 -3.96 4.50
CA GLN A 275 7.24 -3.34 3.17
C GLN A 275 6.55 -4.22 2.14
N ASP A 276 5.85 -3.60 1.18
CA ASP A 276 5.30 -4.22 -0.02
C ASP A 276 4.43 -5.46 0.20
N VAL A 277 3.73 -5.52 1.36
CA VAL A 277 2.90 -6.68 1.75
C VAL A 277 1.91 -7.08 0.65
N MET A 278 1.23 -6.12 0.01
CA MET A 278 0.32 -6.39 -1.12
C MET A 278 1.04 -7.05 -2.30
N ALA A 279 2.17 -6.48 -2.70
CA ALA A 279 2.90 -6.97 -3.86
C ALA A 279 3.44 -8.39 -3.61
N TYR A 280 3.83 -8.71 -2.38
CA TYR A 280 4.25 -10.06 -2.01
C TYR A 280 3.07 -11.03 -1.87
N LEU A 281 1.88 -10.55 -1.49
CA LEU A 281 0.67 -11.36 -1.42
C LEU A 281 0.15 -11.82 -2.78
N LEU A 282 0.61 -11.24 -3.90
CA LEU A 282 0.30 -11.74 -5.24
C LEU A 282 0.64 -13.23 -5.41
N VAL A 283 1.75 -13.69 -4.82
CA VAL A 283 2.17 -15.10 -4.89
C VAL A 283 1.15 -16.05 -4.23
N PRO A 284 0.82 -15.91 -2.93
CA PRO A 284 -0.22 -16.73 -2.31
C PRO A 284 -1.61 -16.46 -2.90
N PHE A 285 -1.98 -15.23 -3.27
CA PHE A 285 -3.28 -14.94 -3.89
C PHE A 285 -3.47 -15.68 -5.22
N ALA A 286 -2.47 -15.68 -6.09
CA ALA A 286 -2.54 -16.43 -7.35
C ALA A 286 -2.65 -17.94 -7.11
N ALA A 287 -1.94 -18.49 -6.12
CA ALA A 287 -2.08 -19.89 -5.72
C ALA A 287 -3.48 -20.20 -5.15
N LEU A 288 -4.06 -19.29 -4.35
CA LEU A 288 -5.40 -19.44 -3.80
C LEU A 288 -6.48 -19.45 -4.89
N MET A 289 -6.27 -18.80 -6.05
CA MET A 289 -7.21 -18.90 -7.18
C MET A 289 -7.28 -20.32 -7.76
N ILE A 290 -6.20 -21.11 -7.66
CA ILE A 290 -6.23 -22.53 -8.02
C ILE A 290 -7.12 -23.30 -7.03
N LEU A 291 -6.97 -23.04 -5.72
CA LEU A 291 -7.80 -23.65 -4.69
C LEU A 291 -9.27 -23.27 -4.82
N LEU A 292 -9.56 -22.04 -5.25
CA LEU A 292 -10.92 -21.61 -5.57
C LEU A 292 -11.54 -22.48 -6.67
N GLY A 293 -10.81 -22.71 -7.76
CA GLY A 293 -11.25 -23.61 -8.83
C GLY A 293 -11.50 -25.04 -8.35
N VAL A 294 -10.58 -25.60 -7.56
CA VAL A 294 -10.75 -26.94 -6.97
C VAL A 294 -11.97 -26.98 -6.02
N GLY A 295 -12.19 -25.93 -5.23
CA GLY A 295 -13.34 -25.80 -4.34
C GLY A 295 -14.68 -25.73 -5.08
N VAL A 296 -14.74 -24.99 -6.20
CA VAL A 296 -15.90 -24.99 -7.09
C VAL A 296 -16.13 -26.37 -7.71
N GLY A 297 -15.06 -27.07 -8.08
CA GLY A 297 -15.14 -28.46 -8.54
C GLY A 297 -15.76 -29.38 -7.49
N ALA A 298 -15.25 -29.34 -6.26
CA ALA A 298 -15.79 -30.13 -5.15
C ALA A 298 -17.24 -29.78 -4.80
N LEU A 299 -17.62 -28.50 -4.90
CA LEU A 299 -19.02 -28.09 -4.74
C LEU A 299 -19.90 -28.66 -5.84
N LEU A 300 -19.44 -28.65 -7.09
CA LEU A 300 -20.17 -29.22 -8.23
C LEU A 300 -20.39 -30.72 -8.04
N GLU A 301 -19.36 -31.48 -7.63
CA GLU A 301 -19.48 -32.91 -7.29
C GLU A 301 -20.55 -33.14 -6.21
N ALA A 302 -20.53 -32.33 -5.15
CA ALA A 302 -21.47 -32.45 -4.04
C ALA A 302 -22.92 -32.10 -4.43
N VAL A 303 -23.11 -31.15 -5.35
CA VAL A 303 -24.42 -30.75 -5.88
C VAL A 303 -24.96 -31.82 -6.83
N GLU A 304 -24.14 -32.34 -7.74
CA GLU A 304 -24.52 -33.42 -8.66
C GLU A 304 -24.95 -34.70 -7.93
N ALA A 305 -24.44 -34.95 -6.72
CA ALA A 305 -24.91 -36.04 -5.88
C ALA A 305 -26.38 -35.88 -5.42
N ARG A 306 -26.99 -34.70 -5.60
CA ARG A 306 -28.34 -34.36 -5.12
C ARG A 306 -29.31 -33.94 -6.21
N ILE A 307 -28.82 -33.43 -7.35
CA ILE A 307 -29.66 -32.94 -8.46
C ILE A 307 -29.14 -33.41 -9.82
N PRO A 308 -29.98 -33.43 -10.88
CA PRO A 308 -29.55 -33.87 -12.21
C PRO A 308 -28.39 -33.03 -12.75
N GLN A 309 -27.42 -33.71 -13.37
CA GLN A 309 -26.21 -33.10 -13.92
C GLN A 309 -26.46 -31.87 -14.81
N PRO A 310 -27.43 -31.85 -15.75
CA PRO A 310 -27.68 -30.66 -16.57
C PRO A 310 -28.07 -29.43 -15.74
N VAL A 311 -28.77 -29.63 -14.63
CA VAL A 311 -29.17 -28.55 -13.71
C VAL A 311 -27.96 -28.06 -12.92
N ALA A 312 -27.13 -28.98 -12.42
CA ALA A 312 -25.90 -28.63 -11.71
C ALA A 312 -24.92 -27.84 -12.61
N VAL A 313 -24.73 -28.27 -13.85
CA VAL A 313 -23.92 -27.57 -14.86
C VAL A 313 -24.50 -26.19 -15.18
N GLY A 314 -25.82 -26.07 -15.31
CA GLY A 314 -26.49 -24.79 -15.51
C GLY A 314 -26.26 -23.81 -14.35
N LEU A 315 -26.39 -24.28 -13.11
CA LEU A 315 -26.10 -23.49 -11.90
C LEU A 315 -24.61 -23.10 -11.82
N ALA A 316 -23.70 -24.01 -12.14
CA ALA A 316 -22.26 -23.71 -12.18
C ALA A 316 -21.91 -22.69 -13.27
N THR A 317 -22.59 -22.72 -14.41
CA THR A 317 -22.42 -21.72 -15.47
C THR A 317 -22.88 -20.35 -15.00
N LEU A 318 -23.98 -20.25 -14.24
CA LEU A 318 -24.41 -18.98 -13.64
C LEU A 318 -23.38 -18.41 -12.67
N LEU A 319 -22.55 -19.25 -12.01
CA LEU A 319 -21.47 -18.75 -11.17
C LEU A 319 -20.43 -17.93 -11.95
N LEU A 320 -20.25 -18.18 -13.26
CA LEU A 320 -19.34 -17.38 -14.11
C LEU A 320 -19.80 -15.92 -14.24
N ALA A 321 -21.09 -15.63 -14.01
CA ALA A 321 -21.60 -14.26 -14.02
C ALA A 321 -20.98 -13.40 -12.91
N ILE A 322 -20.55 -14.01 -11.79
CA ILE A 322 -20.01 -13.26 -10.65
C ILE A 322 -18.64 -12.63 -10.96
N PRO A 323 -17.60 -13.39 -11.36
CA PRO A 323 -16.33 -12.79 -11.74
C PRO A 323 -16.48 -11.86 -12.97
N ALA A 324 -17.37 -12.18 -13.92
CA ALA A 324 -17.64 -11.31 -15.06
C ALA A 324 -18.23 -9.94 -14.65
N ALA A 325 -19.26 -9.93 -13.80
CA ALA A 325 -19.86 -8.71 -13.25
C ALA A 325 -18.83 -7.91 -12.45
N ARG A 326 -17.98 -8.59 -11.67
CA ARG A 326 -16.91 -7.94 -10.91
C ARG A 326 -15.89 -7.25 -11.82
N THR A 327 -15.46 -7.90 -12.91
CA THR A 327 -14.57 -7.27 -13.90
C THR A 327 -15.20 -6.00 -14.50
N VAL A 328 -16.49 -6.05 -14.85
CA VAL A 328 -17.23 -4.88 -15.36
C VAL A 328 -17.28 -3.75 -14.32
N MET A 329 -17.45 -4.08 -13.03
CA MET A 329 -17.46 -3.09 -11.95
C MET A 329 -16.07 -2.50 -11.63
N LEU A 330 -15.01 -3.31 -11.72
CA LEU A 330 -13.65 -2.90 -11.38
C LEU A 330 -12.96 -2.13 -12.51
N ALA A 331 -13.17 -2.52 -13.77
CA ALA A 331 -12.49 -1.92 -14.91
C ALA A 331 -12.53 -0.38 -14.96
N PRO A 332 -13.66 0.32 -14.75
CA PRO A 332 -13.68 1.79 -14.74
C PRO A 332 -13.07 2.38 -13.47
N ARG A 333 -13.03 1.63 -12.37
CA ARG A 333 -12.57 2.10 -11.06
C ARG A 333 -11.08 1.87 -10.82
N VAL A 334 -10.50 0.91 -11.55
CA VAL A 334 -9.08 0.55 -11.52
C VAL A 334 -8.54 0.72 -12.94
N SER A 335 -8.37 1.98 -13.32
CA SER A 335 -7.86 2.40 -14.62
C SER A 335 -6.76 3.42 -14.44
N LEU A 336 -5.73 3.32 -15.30
CA LEU A 336 -4.67 4.31 -15.40
C LEU A 336 -4.88 5.27 -16.56
N ALA A 337 -5.98 5.14 -17.32
CA ALA A 337 -6.26 6.01 -18.46
C ALA A 337 -6.39 7.49 -18.04
N GLY A 338 -6.86 7.75 -16.82
CA GLY A 338 -6.92 9.10 -16.23
C GLY A 338 -5.79 9.41 -15.24
N PHE A 339 -4.77 8.56 -15.13
CA PHE A 339 -3.69 8.75 -14.16
C PHE A 339 -2.66 9.75 -14.67
N ALA A 340 -2.86 11.03 -14.35
CA ALA A 340 -1.99 12.13 -14.77
C ALA A 340 -1.08 12.68 -13.67
N GLU A 341 -1.10 12.11 -12.46
CA GLU A 341 -0.36 12.64 -11.30
C GLU A 341 1.13 12.75 -11.56
N THR A 342 1.74 11.71 -12.13
CA THR A 342 3.17 11.71 -12.46
C THR A 342 3.51 12.75 -13.53
N ALA A 343 2.70 12.86 -14.58
CA ALA A 343 2.91 13.87 -15.62
C ALA A 343 2.78 15.29 -15.05
N ALA A 344 1.73 15.54 -14.28
CA ALA A 344 1.53 16.83 -13.59
C ALA A 344 2.68 17.16 -12.62
N TRP A 345 3.28 16.15 -11.98
CA TRP A 345 4.45 16.34 -11.11
C TRP A 345 5.69 16.75 -11.91
N ILE A 346 5.94 16.10 -13.05
CA ILE A 346 7.02 16.46 -13.98
C ILE A 346 6.80 17.88 -14.50
N ASP A 347 5.61 18.19 -15.03
CA ASP A 347 5.27 19.52 -15.57
C ASP A 347 5.38 20.64 -14.52
N GLU A 348 5.13 20.34 -13.25
CA GLU A 348 5.30 21.28 -12.15
C GLU A 348 6.78 21.49 -11.81
N ALA A 349 7.57 20.41 -11.72
CA ALA A 349 9.00 20.49 -11.44
C ALA A 349 9.77 21.26 -12.53
N TYR A 350 9.38 21.10 -13.80
CA TYR A 350 10.03 21.76 -14.94
C TYR A 350 9.69 23.25 -15.05
N ARG A 351 8.72 23.74 -14.26
CA ARG A 351 8.38 25.17 -14.16
C ARG A 351 9.12 25.89 -13.02
N LEU A 352 9.87 25.16 -12.20
CA LEU A 352 10.68 25.77 -11.15
C LEU A 352 11.83 26.60 -11.74
N GLU A 353 12.27 27.59 -10.97
CA GLU A 353 13.49 28.34 -11.27
C GLU A 353 14.72 27.44 -11.06
N GLU A 354 15.88 27.92 -11.51
CA GLU A 354 17.17 27.30 -11.22
C GLU A 354 17.39 27.10 -9.71
N GLY A 355 18.04 26.00 -9.32
CA GLY A 355 18.30 25.68 -7.91
C GLY A 355 18.23 24.19 -7.59
N TYR A 356 17.68 23.86 -6.42
CA TYR A 356 17.66 22.50 -5.87
C TYR A 356 16.24 22.02 -5.61
N LEU A 357 15.89 20.83 -6.10
CA LEU A 357 14.65 20.13 -5.72
C LEU A 357 14.98 18.92 -4.85
N LEU A 358 14.66 19.06 -3.57
CA LEU A 358 14.80 18.03 -2.56
C LEU A 358 13.50 17.24 -2.47
N ALA A 359 13.56 15.93 -2.69
CA ALA A 359 12.38 15.08 -2.61
C ALA A 359 12.71 13.64 -2.21
N HIS A 360 11.67 12.91 -1.78
CA HIS A 360 11.76 11.47 -1.62
C HIS A 360 11.89 10.75 -2.98
N TRP A 361 12.30 9.48 -2.91
CA TRP A 361 12.61 8.66 -4.09
C TRP A 361 11.45 8.57 -5.09
N GLU A 362 10.22 8.45 -4.61
CA GLU A 362 9.00 8.35 -5.43
C GLU A 362 8.73 9.58 -6.29
N HIS A 363 9.23 10.75 -5.88
CA HIS A 363 9.06 12.02 -6.58
C HIS A 363 10.23 12.33 -7.52
N LEU A 364 11.44 11.84 -7.21
CA LEU A 364 12.59 12.00 -8.11
C LEU A 364 12.64 10.97 -9.22
N THR A 365 12.16 9.75 -8.98
CA THR A 365 12.19 8.66 -9.97
C THR A 365 11.57 9.06 -11.31
N PRO A 366 10.37 9.69 -11.37
CA PRO A 366 9.81 10.15 -12.62
C PRO A 366 10.68 11.18 -13.35
N LEU A 367 11.30 12.11 -12.62
CA LEU A 367 12.16 13.15 -13.18
C LEU A 367 13.45 12.57 -13.76
N TRP A 368 14.08 11.62 -13.06
CA TRP A 368 15.25 10.90 -13.59
C TRP A 368 14.91 10.03 -14.79
N VAL A 369 13.74 9.37 -14.79
CA VAL A 369 13.29 8.59 -15.95
C VAL A 369 13.04 9.51 -17.15
N GLU A 370 12.40 10.66 -16.95
CA GLU A 370 12.17 11.65 -18.01
C GLU A 370 13.51 12.18 -18.55
N SER A 371 14.40 12.59 -17.65
CA SER A 371 15.75 13.05 -17.96
C SER A 371 16.55 12.02 -18.78
N TRP A 372 16.58 10.77 -18.33
CA TRP A 372 17.46 9.76 -18.92
C TRP A 372 16.86 9.05 -20.13
N VAL A 373 15.60 8.66 -20.06
CA VAL A 373 14.96 7.85 -21.12
C VAL A 373 14.56 8.73 -22.30
N ARG A 374 14.20 10.00 -22.05
CA ARG A 374 13.78 10.93 -23.10
C ARG A 374 14.78 12.02 -23.42
N ASP A 375 15.96 11.98 -22.79
CA ASP A 375 17.03 12.97 -22.99
C ASP A 375 16.53 14.41 -22.76
N ASN A 376 15.70 14.59 -21.73
CA ASN A 376 15.02 15.86 -21.43
C ASN A 376 15.15 16.19 -19.93
N PRO A 377 16.34 16.49 -19.40
CA PRO A 377 16.49 16.89 -18.00
C PRO A 377 15.77 18.23 -17.71
N PRO A 378 15.30 18.46 -16.47
CA PRO A 378 14.91 19.80 -16.07
C PRO A 378 16.13 20.72 -16.16
N ALA A 379 16.02 21.82 -16.90
CA ALA A 379 17.11 22.78 -17.05
C ALA A 379 17.39 23.45 -15.69
N ASP A 380 18.67 23.50 -15.32
CA ASP A 380 19.16 24.29 -14.18
C ASP A 380 18.62 23.89 -12.78
N LEU A 381 18.03 22.69 -12.65
CA LEU A 381 17.53 22.14 -11.39
C LEU A 381 18.32 20.89 -10.96
N GLU A 382 18.99 20.97 -9.81
CA GLU A 382 19.66 19.83 -9.20
C GLU A 382 18.68 19.00 -8.37
N LEU A 383 18.57 17.70 -8.69
CA LEU A 383 17.66 16.78 -8.04
C LEU A 383 18.35 16.08 -6.87
N VAL A 384 17.93 16.37 -5.63
CA VAL A 384 18.56 15.88 -4.40
C VAL A 384 17.67 14.88 -3.68
N PHE A 385 18.13 13.62 -3.58
CA PHE A 385 17.40 12.58 -2.85
C PHE A 385 17.56 12.71 -1.34
N VAL A 386 16.44 12.92 -0.64
CA VAL A 386 16.40 12.97 0.82
C VAL A 386 16.19 11.57 1.40
N ALA A 387 17.29 10.94 1.79
CA ALA A 387 17.30 9.62 2.43
C ALA A 387 16.99 9.72 3.94
N ALA A 388 16.24 8.77 4.49
CA ALA A 388 15.97 8.66 5.93
C ALA A 388 17.17 8.05 6.70
N ASN A 389 18.34 8.69 6.63
CA ASN A 389 19.60 8.21 7.21
C ASN A 389 20.11 9.05 8.39
N SER A 390 19.38 10.10 8.78
CA SER A 390 19.66 10.93 9.96
C SER A 390 18.37 11.19 10.77
N PRO A 391 18.47 11.74 11.99
CA PRO A 391 17.30 12.15 12.79
C PRO A 391 16.51 13.31 12.19
N SER A 392 17.11 14.09 11.28
CA SER A 392 16.52 15.29 10.66
C SER A 392 16.99 15.42 9.21
N PRO A 393 16.58 14.47 8.35
CA PRO A 393 17.14 14.34 7.01
C PRO A 393 16.77 15.53 6.11
N TRP A 394 15.60 16.14 6.29
CA TRP A 394 15.20 17.28 5.49
C TRP A 394 16.00 18.52 5.85
N LEU A 395 16.17 18.79 7.14
CA LEU A 395 16.95 19.91 7.64
C LEU A 395 18.41 19.80 7.21
N ASP A 396 19.03 18.63 7.37
CA ASP A 396 20.43 18.39 7.00
C ASP A 396 20.67 18.66 5.50
N ASN A 397 19.77 18.18 4.63
CA ASN A 397 19.89 18.38 3.19
C ASN A 397 19.60 19.84 2.78
N VAL A 398 18.60 20.50 3.38
CA VAL A 398 18.33 21.92 3.11
C VAL A 398 19.52 22.78 3.51
N GLN A 399 20.06 22.59 4.72
CA GLN A 399 21.21 23.35 5.21
C GLN A 399 22.46 23.19 4.34
N ALA A 400 22.61 22.05 3.68
CA ALA A 400 23.74 21.81 2.79
C ALA A 400 23.70 22.67 1.51
N VAL A 401 22.52 23.14 1.08
CA VAL A 401 22.35 23.79 -0.23
C VAL A 401 21.64 25.15 -0.19
N ILE A 402 21.03 25.55 0.93
CA ILE A 402 20.23 26.78 1.04
C ILE A 402 21.03 28.06 0.71
N ASP A 403 22.33 28.08 1.01
CA ASP A 403 23.21 29.22 0.70
C ASP A 403 23.72 29.21 -0.76
N SER A 404 23.50 28.11 -1.49
CA SER A 404 23.99 27.90 -2.85
C SER A 404 22.99 28.30 -3.94
N GLY A 405 21.70 28.41 -3.61
CA GLY A 405 20.65 28.79 -4.55
C GLY A 405 19.24 28.50 -4.02
N PRO A 406 18.17 28.79 -4.80
CA PRO A 406 16.80 28.50 -4.41
C PRO A 406 16.60 27.01 -4.08
N VAL A 407 15.88 26.75 -2.98
CA VAL A 407 15.60 25.38 -2.52
C VAL A 407 14.10 25.11 -2.54
N TYR A 408 13.72 24.03 -3.22
CA TYR A 408 12.37 23.52 -3.32
C TYR A 408 12.26 22.15 -2.64
N VAL A 409 11.15 21.91 -1.95
CA VAL A 409 10.85 20.64 -1.30
C VAL A 409 9.53 20.05 -1.78
N SER A 410 9.45 18.72 -1.89
CA SER A 410 8.20 18.01 -2.21
C SER A 410 7.27 18.00 -1.00
N GLY A 411 6.12 18.68 -1.09
CA GLY A 411 5.15 18.77 0.01
C GLY A 411 5.66 19.59 1.21
N PHE A 412 4.78 19.82 2.18
CA PHE A 412 5.11 20.54 3.40
C PHE A 412 5.96 19.68 4.34
N GLN A 413 7.03 20.25 4.89
CA GLN A 413 7.98 19.58 5.77
C GLN A 413 7.92 20.13 7.20
N PRO A 414 7.24 19.45 8.15
CA PRO A 414 7.11 19.92 9.53
C PRO A 414 8.44 20.07 10.27
N GLU A 415 9.44 19.31 9.85
CA GLU A 415 10.80 19.38 10.38
C GLU A 415 11.43 20.76 10.14
N LEU A 416 11.32 21.28 8.92
CA LEU A 416 11.85 22.60 8.54
C LEU A 416 11.12 23.72 9.29
N ALA A 417 9.79 23.62 9.40
CA ALA A 417 8.98 24.61 10.12
C ALA A 417 9.36 24.66 11.62
N ARG A 418 9.56 23.51 12.28
CA ARG A 418 10.04 23.45 13.67
C ARG A 418 11.44 24.03 13.85
N ALA A 419 12.28 23.97 12.83
CA ALA A 419 13.60 24.59 12.80
C ALA A 419 13.55 26.11 12.46
N GLY A 420 12.36 26.68 12.23
CA GLY A 420 12.15 28.10 11.98
C GLY A 420 12.20 28.51 10.50
N TYR A 421 12.44 27.57 9.57
CA TYR A 421 12.42 27.86 8.14
C TYR A 421 11.00 28.15 7.67
N ARG A 422 10.86 29.04 6.70
CA ARG A 422 9.58 29.34 6.06
C ARG A 422 9.43 28.51 4.80
N GLN A 423 8.21 28.02 4.57
CA GLN A 423 7.88 27.19 3.42
C GLN A 423 6.75 27.87 2.68
N VAL A 424 7.08 28.51 1.57
CA VAL A 424 6.11 29.24 0.77
C VAL A 424 5.62 28.31 -0.34
N PRO A 425 4.30 28.09 -0.49
CA PRO A 425 3.79 27.20 -1.51
C PRO A 425 4.14 27.68 -2.93
N VAL A 426 4.58 26.77 -3.79
CA VAL A 426 4.82 27.00 -5.22
C VAL A 426 4.10 25.91 -6.02
N GLY A 427 3.29 26.30 -7.01
CA GLY A 427 2.47 25.36 -7.77
C GLY A 427 1.35 24.72 -6.94
N LEU A 428 1.18 23.41 -7.00
CA LEU A 428 0.16 22.63 -6.28
C LEU A 428 0.75 21.66 -5.25
N ARG A 429 2.03 21.29 -5.38
CA ARG A 429 2.63 20.17 -4.65
C ARG A 429 3.98 20.48 -4.02
N MET A 430 4.55 21.65 -4.30
CA MET A 430 5.89 22.01 -3.84
C MET A 430 5.88 23.24 -2.94
N TYR A 431 6.98 23.42 -2.21
CA TYR A 431 7.23 24.60 -1.38
C TYR A 431 8.65 25.10 -1.63
N ARG A 432 8.81 26.42 -1.75
CA ARG A 432 10.11 27.09 -1.69
C ARG A 432 10.47 27.33 -0.24
N VAL A 433 11.71 26.99 0.13
CA VAL A 433 12.22 27.11 1.49
C VAL A 433 13.02 28.39 1.62
N PHE A 434 12.76 29.13 2.69
CA PHE A 434 13.50 30.34 3.08
C PHE A 434 14.10 30.16 4.47
N ALA A 435 15.29 30.70 4.68
CA ALA A 435 15.91 30.75 5.98
C ALA A 435 15.04 31.55 6.98
N PRO A 436 15.17 31.28 8.30
CA PRO A 436 14.39 31.99 9.30
C PRO A 436 14.53 33.52 9.20
N GLY A 437 13.40 34.21 8.99
CA GLY A 437 13.34 35.67 8.89
C GLY A 437 13.65 36.27 7.52
N GLU A 438 13.84 35.44 6.49
CA GLU A 438 14.10 35.87 5.11
C GLU A 438 12.92 35.64 4.16
N ALA A 439 11.71 35.36 4.67
CA ALA A 439 10.56 35.12 3.81
C ALA A 439 10.17 36.39 3.04
N GLU A 440 10.40 36.35 1.73
CA GLU A 440 9.90 37.34 0.79
C GLU A 440 8.44 37.05 0.40
N ILE A 441 7.76 38.09 -0.09
CA ILE A 441 6.45 37.94 -0.73
C ILE A 441 6.65 37.20 -2.05
N VAL A 442 6.37 35.90 -2.05
CA VAL A 442 6.28 35.13 -3.29
C VAL A 442 5.00 35.53 -4.03
N SER A 443 5.08 35.59 -5.37
CA SER A 443 3.99 36.04 -6.25
C SER A 443 2.64 35.39 -5.91
N LEU A 444 1.66 36.22 -5.55
CA LEU A 444 0.26 35.81 -5.33
C LEU A 444 -0.57 36.14 -6.58
N SER A 445 -1.57 35.31 -6.92
CA SER A 445 -2.47 35.62 -8.03
C SER A 445 -3.32 36.88 -7.77
N THR A 446 -3.59 37.21 -6.52
CA THR A 446 -4.43 38.35 -6.13
C THR A 446 -3.84 39.05 -4.90
N SER A 447 -3.42 40.29 -5.08
CA SER A 447 -3.07 41.20 -3.98
C SER A 447 -4.35 41.84 -3.43
N LEU A 448 -4.47 41.87 -2.10
CA LEU A 448 -5.60 42.43 -1.37
C LEU A 448 -5.18 43.66 -0.56
N ASP A 449 -4.01 43.62 0.07
CA ASP A 449 -3.43 44.70 0.89
C ASP A 449 -4.43 45.33 1.88
N LEU A 450 -5.21 44.48 2.55
CA LEU A 450 -6.23 44.88 3.53
C LEU A 450 -5.65 44.81 4.94
N SER A 451 -6.00 45.76 5.80
CA SER A 451 -5.52 45.80 7.19
C SER A 451 -6.65 46.00 8.20
N SER A 452 -6.51 45.38 9.37
CA SER A 452 -7.42 45.50 10.51
C SER A 452 -6.58 45.51 11.80
N GLY A 453 -6.39 46.70 12.39
CA GLY A 453 -5.45 46.88 13.49
C GLY A 453 -4.01 46.61 13.06
N GLU A 454 -3.30 45.75 13.79
CA GLU A 454 -1.94 45.33 13.47
C GLU A 454 -1.87 44.26 12.36
N PHE A 455 -2.98 43.57 12.08
CA PHE A 455 -3.04 42.45 11.15
C PHE A 455 -3.28 42.93 9.73
N SER A 456 -2.57 42.33 8.77
CA SER A 456 -2.73 42.59 7.34
C SER A 456 -2.97 41.30 6.57
N LEU A 457 -4.03 41.31 5.76
CA LEU A 457 -4.30 40.30 4.74
C LEU A 457 -3.69 40.79 3.41
N VAL A 458 -2.54 40.20 3.07
CA VAL A 458 -1.69 40.66 1.95
C VAL A 458 -2.27 40.22 0.62
N GLY A 459 -2.70 38.96 0.51
CA GLY A 459 -3.29 38.45 -0.72
C GLY A 459 -3.63 36.96 -0.67
N VAL A 460 -4.12 36.46 -1.79
CA VAL A 460 -4.50 35.06 -1.99
C VAL A 460 -3.97 34.51 -3.30
N ASP A 461 -3.73 33.21 -3.32
CA ASP A 461 -3.44 32.44 -4.52
C ASP A 461 -4.47 31.31 -4.71
N LEU A 462 -5.05 31.23 -5.90
CA LEU A 462 -6.02 30.20 -6.29
C LEU A 462 -5.69 29.64 -7.68
N PRO A 463 -4.63 28.81 -7.80
CA PRO A 463 -4.03 28.40 -9.07
C PRO A 463 -4.93 27.47 -9.91
N THR A 464 -6.00 26.92 -9.33
CA THR A 464 -6.99 26.12 -10.07
C THR A 464 -8.38 26.39 -9.54
N THR A 465 -9.30 26.73 -10.44
CA THR A 465 -10.69 27.07 -10.13
C THR A 465 -11.70 26.05 -10.65
N ASN A 466 -11.33 25.20 -11.61
CA ASN A 466 -12.19 24.12 -12.11
C ASN A 466 -11.92 22.84 -11.32
N LEU A 467 -12.89 22.39 -10.54
CA LEU A 467 -12.75 21.30 -9.58
C LEU A 467 -13.90 20.30 -9.70
N HIS A 468 -13.72 19.12 -9.14
CA HIS A 468 -14.73 18.07 -9.00
C HIS A 468 -15.02 17.81 -7.51
N PRO A 469 -16.20 17.25 -7.18
CA PRO A 469 -16.51 16.83 -5.82
C PRO A 469 -15.40 15.96 -5.19
N GLY A 470 -14.96 16.33 -3.98
CA GLY A 470 -13.88 15.70 -3.22
C GLY A 470 -12.46 16.17 -3.56
N GLU A 471 -12.26 16.98 -4.61
CA GLU A 471 -10.96 17.60 -4.90
C GLU A 471 -10.63 18.71 -3.91
N ALA A 472 -9.33 18.91 -3.66
CA ALA A 472 -8.85 20.03 -2.85
C ALA A 472 -8.93 21.35 -3.63
N ILE A 473 -9.40 22.40 -2.97
CA ILE A 473 -9.38 23.79 -3.42
C ILE A 473 -7.99 24.34 -3.04
N PRO A 474 -7.06 24.58 -3.98
CA PRO A 474 -5.67 24.92 -3.67
C PRO A 474 -5.47 26.37 -3.20
N LEU A 475 -6.22 26.79 -2.18
CA LEU A 475 -6.19 28.14 -1.64
C LEU A 475 -4.93 28.37 -0.80
N SER A 476 -4.14 29.36 -1.17
CA SER A 476 -3.07 29.90 -0.33
C SER A 476 -3.43 31.32 0.12
N ILE A 477 -3.15 31.64 1.38
CA ILE A 477 -3.44 32.97 1.96
C ILE A 477 -2.12 33.53 2.51
N ALA A 478 -1.80 34.77 2.13
CA ALA A 478 -0.66 35.52 2.60
C ALA A 478 -1.10 36.57 3.63
N MET A 479 -0.45 36.53 4.80
CA MET A 479 -0.81 37.33 5.95
C MET A 479 0.43 37.94 6.57
N SER A 480 0.27 39.05 7.29
CA SER A 480 1.36 39.69 8.02
C SER A 480 0.83 40.40 9.27
N VAL A 481 1.75 40.71 10.18
CA VAL A 481 1.50 41.61 11.31
C VAL A 481 2.51 42.74 11.25
N SER A 482 2.06 43.98 11.40
CA SER A 482 2.92 45.17 11.32
C SER A 482 3.77 45.39 12.58
N GLN A 483 3.41 44.75 13.69
CA GLN A 483 4.10 44.81 14.98
C GLN A 483 3.89 43.49 15.76
N PRO A 484 4.71 43.18 16.77
CA PRO A 484 4.49 41.99 17.61
C PRO A 484 3.09 42.01 18.24
N THR A 485 2.45 40.84 18.33
CA THR A 485 1.08 40.69 18.85
C THR A 485 0.97 39.45 19.72
N ASP A 486 0.13 39.51 20.76
CA ASP A 486 -0.29 38.32 21.53
C ASP A 486 -1.60 37.73 20.98
N SER A 487 -2.20 38.37 19.98
CA SER A 487 -3.42 37.90 19.32
C SER A 487 -3.12 36.70 18.43
N ILE A 488 -4.01 35.72 18.47
CA ILE A 488 -3.95 34.53 17.62
C ILE A 488 -4.97 34.70 16.49
N TYR A 489 -4.47 34.94 15.27
CA TYR A 489 -5.31 35.12 14.08
C TYR A 489 -5.48 33.82 13.30
N PHE A 490 -6.73 33.52 12.91
CA PHE A 490 -7.08 32.33 12.15
C PHE A 490 -7.99 32.69 10.97
N PRO A 491 -7.63 32.31 9.74
CA PRO A 491 -8.56 32.46 8.63
C PRO A 491 -9.70 31.45 8.73
N TYR A 492 -10.77 31.68 7.98
CA TYR A 492 -11.72 30.67 7.53
C TYR A 492 -12.22 31.03 6.13
N ALA A 493 -12.55 30.02 5.32
CA ALA A 493 -13.11 30.22 3.98
C ALA A 493 -14.59 29.90 3.95
N VAL A 494 -15.29 30.59 3.06
CA VAL A 494 -16.71 30.47 2.83
C VAL A 494 -16.94 30.27 1.33
N VAL A 495 -17.64 29.20 0.97
CA VAL A 495 -17.97 28.88 -0.43
C VAL A 495 -19.47 28.97 -0.64
N GLY A 496 -19.88 29.65 -1.72
CA GLY A 496 -21.28 29.86 -2.08
C GLY A 496 -21.93 31.04 -1.34
N ASP A 497 -23.26 30.97 -1.18
CA ASP A 497 -24.07 31.99 -0.46
C ASP A 497 -23.95 31.85 1.07
N GLU A 498 -22.71 31.72 1.56
CA GLU A 498 -22.37 31.51 2.98
C GLU A 498 -22.77 30.15 3.58
N ALA A 499 -23.18 29.19 2.74
CA ALA A 499 -23.67 27.90 3.19
C ALA A 499 -22.57 26.93 3.68
N ILE A 500 -21.35 27.03 3.14
CA ILE A 500 -20.27 26.08 3.42
C ILE A 500 -19.08 26.80 4.02
N LEU A 501 -18.74 26.43 5.26
CA LEU A 501 -17.68 27.05 6.04
C LEU A 501 -16.54 26.05 6.27
N PHE A 502 -15.32 26.50 5.97
CA PHE A 502 -14.08 25.76 6.20
C PHE A 502 -13.24 26.50 7.24
N ASP A 503 -13.34 26.06 8.50
CA ASP A 503 -12.41 26.46 9.56
C ASP A 503 -11.02 25.90 9.26
N PHE A 504 -10.01 26.76 9.38
CA PHE A 504 -8.64 26.38 9.04
C PHE A 504 -7.82 25.93 10.25
N THR A 505 -7.01 24.91 10.00
CA THR A 505 -5.80 24.61 10.77
C THR A 505 -4.64 24.70 9.78
N THR A 506 -3.58 25.41 10.18
CA THR A 506 -2.45 25.68 9.30
C THR A 506 -1.47 24.52 9.36
N ASP A 507 -0.89 24.12 8.24
CA ASP A 507 0.05 23.00 8.19
C ASP A 507 1.32 23.29 9.02
N SER A 508 1.67 24.57 9.19
CA SER A 508 2.87 24.99 9.91
C SER A 508 2.72 25.05 11.43
N HIS A 509 1.48 25.19 11.94
CA HIS A 509 1.20 25.51 13.34
C HIS A 509 1.91 26.79 13.83
N LEU A 510 2.35 27.66 12.91
CA LEU A 510 3.03 28.92 13.22
C LEU A 510 1.99 29.98 13.59
N LEU A 511 1.74 30.11 14.89
CA LEU A 511 0.81 31.10 15.43
C LEU A 511 1.33 32.54 15.24
N SER A 512 0.41 33.48 15.02
CA SER A 512 0.73 34.91 14.79
C SER A 512 1.61 35.58 15.85
N PRO A 513 1.63 35.19 17.13
CA PRO A 513 2.60 35.72 18.09
C PRO A 513 4.06 35.38 17.78
N ASN A 514 4.30 34.38 16.94
CA ASN A 514 5.64 33.96 16.52
C ASN A 514 6.05 34.54 15.15
N TRP A 515 5.22 35.39 14.55
CA TRP A 515 5.55 36.05 13.28
C TRP A 515 6.48 37.24 13.53
N LEU A 516 7.44 37.46 12.65
CA LEU A 516 8.24 38.67 12.71
C LEU A 516 7.42 39.86 12.16
N PRO A 517 7.55 41.07 12.74
CA PRO A 517 6.86 42.24 12.21
C PRO A 517 7.24 42.51 10.75
N GLY A 518 6.22 42.65 9.89
CA GLY A 518 6.37 42.87 8.45
C GLY A 518 6.72 41.62 7.65
N GLU A 519 6.98 40.48 8.30
CA GLU A 519 7.15 39.20 7.61
C GLU A 519 5.83 38.75 7.01
N VAL A 520 5.88 38.21 5.78
CA VAL A 520 4.69 37.66 5.11
C VAL A 520 4.68 36.15 5.26
N ILE A 521 3.65 35.66 5.93
CA ILE A 521 3.38 34.24 6.15
C ILE A 521 2.36 33.78 5.12
N THR A 522 2.81 32.97 4.18
CA THR A 522 1.96 32.36 3.15
C THR A 522 1.72 30.90 3.48
N GLU A 523 0.45 30.55 3.67
CA GLU A 523 0.05 29.18 4.02
C GLU A 523 -0.95 28.62 3.04
N ARG A 524 -0.83 27.33 2.74
CA ARG A 524 -1.74 26.57 1.89
C ARG A 524 -2.76 25.85 2.76
N TYR A 525 -4.03 25.96 2.39
CA TYR A 525 -5.13 25.47 3.21
C TYR A 525 -5.86 24.26 2.62
N ASN A 526 -6.01 24.15 1.30
CA ASN A 526 -6.56 22.95 0.65
C ASN A 526 -7.88 22.39 1.25
N PRO A 527 -8.93 23.19 1.55
CA PRO A 527 -10.24 22.62 1.88
C PRO A 527 -10.79 21.84 0.68
N ARG A 528 -11.72 20.92 0.89
CA ARG A 528 -12.22 20.07 -0.20
C ARG A 528 -13.64 20.39 -0.57
N VAL A 529 -13.90 20.31 -1.88
CA VAL A 529 -15.24 20.41 -2.45
C VAL A 529 -16.10 19.28 -1.86
N PRO A 530 -17.26 19.57 -1.24
CA PRO A 530 -18.15 18.54 -0.73
C PRO A 530 -18.58 17.55 -1.81
N LEU A 531 -18.76 16.28 -1.44
CA LEU A 531 -19.07 15.20 -2.38
C LEU A 531 -20.44 15.34 -3.06
N ASP A 532 -21.38 16.01 -2.40
CA ASP A 532 -22.74 16.31 -2.86
C ASP A 532 -22.88 17.69 -3.50
N MET A 533 -21.79 18.46 -3.61
CA MET A 533 -21.82 19.80 -4.16
C MET A 533 -22.24 19.76 -5.65
N PRO A 534 -23.38 20.38 -6.02
CA PRO A 534 -23.85 20.35 -7.39
C PRO A 534 -22.89 21.05 -8.36
N PRO A 535 -22.95 20.74 -9.66
CA PRO A 535 -22.22 21.49 -10.66
C PRO A 535 -22.66 22.95 -10.71
N GLY A 536 -21.71 23.87 -10.74
CA GLY A 536 -21.97 25.30 -10.74
C GLY A 536 -20.74 26.14 -10.42
N THR A 537 -20.88 27.45 -10.53
CA THR A 537 -19.84 28.41 -10.12
C THR A 537 -20.23 29.02 -8.78
N TYR A 538 -19.30 28.98 -7.83
CA TYR A 538 -19.51 29.37 -6.45
C TYR A 538 -18.47 30.42 -6.05
N PRO A 539 -18.88 31.57 -5.49
CA PRO A 539 -17.94 32.53 -4.94
C PRO A 539 -17.17 31.90 -3.77
N LEU A 540 -15.88 32.22 -3.69
CA LEU A 540 -15.01 31.91 -2.57
C LEU A 540 -14.66 33.21 -1.85
N ARG A 541 -15.02 33.27 -0.57
CA ARG A 541 -14.69 34.40 0.31
C ARG A 541 -13.85 33.91 1.48
N ILE A 542 -13.05 34.80 2.04
CA ILE A 542 -12.23 34.54 3.22
C ILE A 542 -12.55 35.54 4.31
N ALA A 543 -12.40 35.11 5.55
CA ALA A 543 -12.54 35.96 6.72
C ALA A 543 -11.49 35.58 7.76
N MET A 544 -11.25 36.48 8.71
CA MET A 544 -10.23 36.32 9.74
C MET A 544 -10.86 36.43 11.12
N ARG A 545 -10.53 35.51 12.01
CA ARG A 545 -10.95 35.53 13.41
C ARG A 545 -9.74 35.77 14.32
N ASN A 546 -9.91 36.65 15.30
CA ASN A 546 -9.00 36.73 16.43
C ASN A 546 -9.49 35.74 17.49
N LEU A 547 -8.79 34.61 17.66
CA LEU A 547 -9.14 33.59 18.66
C LEU A 547 -8.88 34.05 20.10
N THR A 548 -8.04 35.06 20.31
CA THR A 548 -7.77 35.63 21.63
C THR A 548 -8.96 36.43 22.13
N THR A 549 -9.60 37.23 21.25
CA THR A 549 -10.77 38.04 21.60
C THR A 549 -12.11 37.36 21.29
N GLY A 550 -12.12 36.40 20.37
CA GLY A 550 -13.32 35.76 19.83
C GLY A 550 -14.01 36.54 18.71
N GLU A 551 -13.43 37.66 18.27
CA GLU A 551 -14.04 38.55 17.27
C GLU A 551 -13.57 38.24 15.84
N THR A 552 -14.45 38.43 14.86
CA THR A 552 -14.10 38.41 13.43
C THR A 552 -13.59 39.79 13.03
N LEU A 553 -12.45 39.84 12.33
CA LEU A 553 -11.86 41.08 11.83
C LEU A 553 -12.73 41.69 10.74
N THR A 554 -12.71 43.02 10.69
CA THR A 554 -13.35 43.78 9.61
C THR A 554 -12.28 44.47 8.76
N PHE A 555 -12.44 44.36 7.45
CA PHE A 555 -11.62 45.01 6.44
C PHE A 555 -12.51 45.93 5.62
N ASN A 556 -12.25 47.25 5.66
CA ASN A 556 -13.08 48.26 4.98
C ASN A 556 -14.58 48.20 5.33
N GLY A 557 -14.93 47.72 6.54
CA GLY A 557 -16.31 47.60 7.00
C GLY A 557 -16.98 46.26 6.69
N GLU A 558 -16.30 45.34 6.00
CA GLU A 558 -16.79 44.00 5.68
C GLU A 558 -16.00 42.93 6.44
N THR A 559 -16.66 41.83 6.82
CA THR A 559 -16.00 40.68 7.47
C THR A 559 -15.53 39.63 6.48
N LEU A 560 -16.18 39.55 5.32
CA LEU A 560 -15.88 38.59 4.26
C LEU A 560 -15.22 39.32 3.10
N VAL A 561 -14.02 38.89 2.73
CA VAL A 561 -13.24 39.41 1.61
C VAL A 561 -13.36 38.44 0.43
N GLU A 562 -13.64 38.96 -0.76
CA GLU A 562 -13.71 38.15 -1.97
C GLU A 562 -12.32 37.62 -2.35
N ALA A 563 -12.19 36.30 -2.47
CA ALA A 563 -10.95 35.63 -2.87
C ALA A 563 -11.02 35.06 -4.30
N GLY A 564 -12.20 35.02 -4.91
CA GLY A 564 -12.43 34.55 -6.28
C GLY A 564 -13.68 33.69 -6.40
N ALA A 565 -13.70 32.78 -7.37
CA ALA A 565 -14.76 31.81 -7.54
C ALA A 565 -14.21 30.46 -8.00
N ILE A 566 -14.85 29.37 -7.59
CA ILE A 566 -14.59 28.02 -8.05
C ILE A 566 -15.74 27.53 -8.93
N THR A 567 -15.44 26.77 -9.96
CA THR A 567 -16.41 26.07 -10.80
C THR A 567 -16.32 24.58 -10.52
N VAL A 568 -17.40 24.02 -10.00
CA VAL A 568 -17.55 22.59 -9.73
C VAL A 568 -18.19 21.92 -10.93
N GLY A 569 -17.55 20.86 -11.44
CA GLY A 569 -18.05 20.01 -12.51
C GLY A 569 -18.16 18.54 -12.08
N GLY A 570 -18.71 17.69 -12.96
CA GLY A 570 -18.85 16.26 -12.70
C GLY A 570 -20.12 15.87 -11.93
N GLU A 571 -20.25 14.58 -11.61
CA GLU A 571 -21.44 14.07 -10.91
C GLU A 571 -21.27 14.23 -9.39
N ALA A 572 -22.17 14.99 -8.77
CA ALA A 572 -22.31 15.08 -7.33
C ALA A 572 -22.90 13.77 -6.79
N VAL A 573 -22.17 13.11 -5.90
CA VAL A 573 -22.61 11.85 -5.31
C VAL A 573 -22.38 11.95 -3.81
N PRO A 574 -23.46 12.07 -3.00
CA PRO A 574 -23.35 12.37 -1.60
C PRO A 574 -22.56 11.32 -0.83
N ALA A 575 -21.91 11.77 0.24
CA ALA A 575 -21.38 10.87 1.25
C ALA A 575 -22.54 10.01 1.80
N PRO A 576 -22.32 8.71 2.07
CA PRO A 576 -23.36 7.91 2.68
C PRO A 576 -23.80 8.45 4.05
N ASP A 577 -25.09 8.40 4.32
CA ASP A 577 -25.70 8.87 5.58
C ASP A 577 -25.30 8.03 6.82
N TYR A 578 -24.83 6.81 6.59
CA TYR A 578 -24.38 5.89 7.64
C TYR A 578 -22.95 6.13 8.14
N LEU A 579 -22.24 7.15 7.63
CA LEU A 579 -20.89 7.44 8.10
C LEU A 579 -20.90 8.01 9.53
N LEU A 580 -20.06 7.47 10.41
CA LEU A 580 -19.72 8.09 11.69
C LEU A 580 -18.84 9.33 11.50
N ALA A 581 -18.05 9.36 10.43
CA ALA A 581 -17.20 10.49 10.07
C ALA A 581 -16.83 10.47 8.59
N ASN A 582 -16.68 11.65 8.01
CA ASN A 582 -16.17 11.87 6.66
C ASN A 582 -14.84 12.64 6.75
N ILE A 583 -13.73 11.95 6.52
CA ILE A 583 -12.38 12.53 6.59
C ILE A 583 -11.98 12.96 5.18
N GLU A 584 -11.67 14.25 5.03
CA GLU A 584 -11.12 14.81 3.80
C GLU A 584 -11.96 14.49 2.55
N GLN A 585 -13.28 14.30 2.66
CA GLN A 585 -14.14 13.91 1.53
C GLN A 585 -13.62 12.67 0.76
N GLN A 586 -12.75 11.87 1.39
CA GLN A 586 -11.96 10.80 0.78
C GLN A 586 -12.09 9.49 1.55
N VAL A 587 -12.11 9.55 2.88
CA VAL A 587 -12.14 8.37 3.74
C VAL A 587 -13.25 8.49 4.77
N GLY A 588 -14.21 7.57 4.73
CA GLY A 588 -15.29 7.48 5.69
C GLY A 588 -14.99 6.49 6.82
N ILE A 589 -15.42 6.80 8.04
CA ILE A 589 -15.56 5.82 9.12
C ILE A 589 -17.00 5.32 9.09
N VAL A 590 -17.22 4.07 8.69
CA VAL A 590 -18.55 3.45 8.62
C VAL A 590 -18.99 2.93 9.98
N ARG A 591 -18.04 2.35 10.72
CA ARG A 591 -18.31 1.73 12.01
C ARG A 591 -17.08 1.78 12.89
N ALA A 592 -17.27 1.97 14.17
CA ALA A 592 -16.26 1.75 15.19
C ALA A 592 -16.85 0.92 16.32
N GLN A 593 -16.07 0.01 16.90
CA GLN A 593 -16.53 -0.84 18.00
C GLN A 593 -15.40 -1.27 18.93
N ALA A 594 -15.72 -1.38 20.21
CA ALA A 594 -14.82 -1.90 21.24
C ALA A 594 -15.63 -2.71 22.25
N ARG A 595 -15.10 -3.86 22.70
CA ARG A 595 -15.76 -4.74 23.70
C ARG A 595 -17.23 -5.10 23.37
N GLY A 596 -17.58 -5.21 22.08
CA GLY A 596 -18.94 -5.53 21.63
C GLY A 596 -19.91 -4.34 21.60
N GLN A 597 -19.47 -3.15 22.01
CA GLN A 597 -20.24 -1.91 21.88
C GLN A 597 -19.85 -1.18 20.59
N ALA A 598 -20.84 -0.62 19.90
CA ALA A 598 -20.63 0.22 18.72
C ALA A 598 -20.53 1.70 19.13
N ALA A 599 -19.71 2.47 18.42
CA ALA A 599 -19.55 3.90 18.64
C ALA A 599 -20.68 4.72 17.97
N PRO A 600 -20.98 5.93 18.48
CA PRO A 600 -20.53 6.43 19.78
C PRO A 600 -21.18 5.65 20.93
N TRP A 601 -20.42 5.30 21.97
CA TRP A 601 -20.97 4.68 23.17
C TRP A 601 -20.91 5.65 24.35
N GLU A 602 -21.95 5.63 25.19
CA GLU A 602 -22.01 6.47 26.40
C GLU A 602 -21.65 5.69 27.66
N THR A 603 -21.91 4.38 27.67
CA THR A 603 -21.58 3.52 28.81
C THR A 603 -20.09 3.19 28.79
N PRO A 604 -19.31 3.51 29.84
CA PRO A 604 -17.88 3.24 29.83
C PRO A 604 -17.56 1.75 29.63
N ILE A 605 -16.65 1.45 28.70
CA ILE A 605 -16.08 0.10 28.59
C ILE A 605 -14.98 -0.07 29.64
N SER A 606 -14.93 -1.24 30.29
CA SER A 606 -13.90 -1.53 31.29
C SER A 606 -12.61 -2.04 30.65
N ALA A 607 -11.48 -1.50 31.08
CA ALA A 607 -10.14 -2.03 30.81
C ALA A 607 -9.31 -2.05 32.10
N GLN A 608 -8.33 -2.95 32.16
CA GLN A 608 -7.38 -3.07 33.27
C GLN A 608 -6.04 -2.45 32.90
N THR A 609 -5.29 -1.95 33.87
CA THR A 609 -3.90 -1.55 33.66
C THR A 609 -3.08 -2.73 33.11
N GLY A 610 -2.12 -2.44 32.21
CA GLY A 610 -1.33 -3.46 31.53
C GLY A 610 -2.07 -4.32 30.50
N SER A 611 -3.41 -4.18 30.38
CA SER A 611 -4.20 -4.95 29.42
C SER A 611 -4.19 -4.33 28.02
N ARG A 612 -4.62 -5.11 27.02
CA ARG A 612 -4.81 -4.63 25.63
C ARG A 612 -6.28 -4.31 25.37
N LEU A 613 -6.57 -3.06 25.05
CA LEU A 613 -7.87 -2.59 24.60
C LEU A 613 -7.94 -2.61 23.08
N ARG A 614 -8.82 -3.46 22.53
CA ARG A 614 -9.02 -3.57 21.08
C ARG A 614 -10.15 -2.68 20.60
N VAL A 615 -9.85 -1.88 19.58
CA VAL A 615 -10.79 -1.02 18.84
C VAL A 615 -10.80 -1.49 17.39
N MET A 616 -11.98 -1.80 16.85
CA MET A 616 -12.15 -2.12 15.43
C MET A 616 -12.77 -0.95 14.71
N LEU A 617 -12.19 -0.55 13.58
CA LEU A 617 -12.68 0.51 12.71
C LEU A 617 -13.00 -0.08 11.34
N THR A 618 -14.11 0.31 10.75
CA THR A 618 -14.47 -0.02 9.37
C THR A 618 -14.37 1.24 8.54
N TRP A 619 -13.38 1.28 7.66
CA TRP A 619 -13.10 2.39 6.76
C TRP A 619 -13.78 2.20 5.42
N GLN A 620 -14.14 3.28 4.74
CA GLN A 620 -14.64 3.25 3.36
C GLN A 620 -13.97 4.33 2.51
N ALA A 621 -13.50 3.98 1.31
CA ALA A 621 -13.03 4.96 0.34
C ALA A 621 -14.24 5.70 -0.26
N LEU A 622 -14.36 7.00 0.01
CA LEU A 622 -15.39 7.88 -0.55
C LEU A 622 -14.93 8.48 -1.88
N ASN A 623 -13.65 8.84 -1.92
CA ASN A 623 -12.90 9.23 -3.10
C ASN A 623 -11.48 8.67 -3.00
N ARG A 624 -10.67 8.81 -4.05
CA ARG A 624 -9.27 8.39 -4.03
C ARG A 624 -8.49 9.26 -3.04
N PRO A 625 -7.83 8.68 -2.01
CA PRO A 625 -6.90 9.43 -1.17
C PRO A 625 -5.74 9.97 -2.02
N ASP A 626 -5.32 11.20 -1.76
CA ASP A 626 -4.17 11.87 -2.39
C ASP A 626 -2.96 11.97 -1.44
N GLU A 627 -3.12 11.49 -0.21
CA GLU A 627 -2.10 11.47 0.82
C GLU A 627 -2.03 10.07 1.48
N ASN A 628 -0.82 9.69 1.89
CA ASN A 628 -0.61 8.44 2.62
C ASN A 628 -0.99 8.65 4.09
N TRP A 629 -2.27 8.52 4.38
CA TRP A 629 -2.87 8.66 5.70
C TRP A 629 -2.44 7.54 6.64
N LYS A 630 -1.95 7.93 7.81
CA LYS A 630 -1.90 7.10 9.01
C LYS A 630 -3.15 7.28 9.83
N ALA A 631 -3.78 6.18 10.19
CA ALA A 631 -4.82 6.20 11.19
C ALA A 631 -4.20 6.22 12.58
N PHE A 632 -4.79 6.99 13.47
CA PHE A 632 -4.45 6.99 14.88
C PHE A 632 -5.66 6.58 15.71
N VAL A 633 -5.40 5.82 16.77
CA VAL A 633 -6.36 5.53 17.83
C VAL A 633 -5.67 5.88 19.13
N HIS A 634 -6.21 6.82 19.89
CA HIS A 634 -5.60 7.27 21.15
C HIS A 634 -6.57 7.06 22.30
N LEU A 635 -6.03 6.67 23.46
CA LEU A 635 -6.66 6.83 24.77
C LEU A 635 -6.22 8.18 25.33
N ILE A 636 -7.18 9.03 25.67
CA ILE A 636 -6.94 10.39 26.18
C ILE A 636 -7.57 10.58 27.55
N ASP A 637 -6.97 11.44 28.35
CA ASP A 637 -7.52 11.87 29.65
C ASP A 637 -8.49 13.07 29.51
N GLY A 638 -9.01 13.56 30.64
CA GLY A 638 -9.93 14.71 30.67
C GLY A 638 -9.32 16.04 30.23
N ALA A 639 -8.00 16.11 30.02
CA ALA A 639 -7.27 17.26 29.50
C ALA A 639 -6.80 17.03 28.05
N ASP A 640 -7.39 16.06 27.34
CA ASP A 640 -7.04 15.67 25.97
C ASP A 640 -5.60 15.14 25.80
N ARG A 641 -4.90 14.81 26.90
CA ARG A 641 -3.55 14.29 26.82
C ARG A 641 -3.60 12.81 26.44
N VAL A 642 -2.80 12.44 25.44
CA VAL A 642 -2.66 11.05 25.00
C VAL A 642 -1.89 10.25 26.05
N VAL A 643 -2.53 9.24 26.63
CA VAL A 643 -1.92 8.34 27.62
C VAL A 643 -1.57 6.97 27.05
N ALA A 644 -2.19 6.59 25.95
CA ALA A 644 -1.83 5.42 25.14
C ALA A 644 -2.23 5.68 23.69
N GLN A 645 -1.46 5.19 22.73
CA GLN A 645 -1.74 5.39 21.31
C GLN A 645 -1.33 4.21 20.45
N GLN A 646 -1.93 4.13 19.28
CA GLN A 646 -1.45 3.32 18.18
C GLN A 646 -1.67 4.05 16.85
N ASP A 647 -0.57 4.24 16.13
CA ASP A 647 -0.52 5.05 14.92
C ASP A 647 0.09 4.22 13.80
N THR A 648 -0.76 3.77 12.88
CA THR A 648 -0.33 2.88 11.79
C THR A 648 -1.10 3.20 10.52
N PRO A 649 -0.49 3.05 9.33
CA PRO A 649 -1.27 3.00 8.11
C PRO A 649 -2.29 1.85 8.20
N PRO A 650 -3.43 1.93 7.49
CA PRO A 650 -4.47 0.93 7.60
C PRO A 650 -3.99 -0.52 7.41
N LEU A 651 -4.60 -1.44 8.15
CA LEU A 651 -4.24 -2.85 8.29
C LEU A 651 -2.80 -3.05 8.78
N GLY A 652 -2.33 -2.21 9.69
CA GLY A 652 -0.99 -2.29 10.26
C GLY A 652 0.11 -2.16 9.19
N GLY A 653 -0.06 -1.21 8.27
CA GLY A 653 0.85 -0.99 7.15
C GLY A 653 0.59 -1.83 5.90
N ALA A 654 -0.30 -2.83 5.98
CA ALA A 654 -0.54 -3.71 4.84
C ALA A 654 -1.40 -3.09 3.73
N PHE A 655 -2.11 -1.99 4.01
CA PHE A 655 -3.01 -1.35 3.06
C PHE A 655 -2.94 0.20 3.12
N PRO A 656 -1.79 0.79 2.73
CA PRO A 656 -1.62 2.25 2.72
C PRO A 656 -2.67 2.94 1.85
N THR A 657 -3.10 4.14 2.24
CA THR A 657 -4.17 4.88 1.54
C THR A 657 -3.74 5.43 0.20
N TYR A 658 -2.45 5.76 0.08
CA TYR A 658 -1.88 6.32 -1.13
C TYR A 658 -0.57 5.63 -1.50
N LEU A 659 -0.46 5.34 -2.80
CA LEU A 659 0.74 4.93 -3.52
C LEU A 659 0.60 5.51 -4.94
N TRP A 660 1.63 5.34 -5.78
CA TRP A 660 1.59 5.72 -7.20
C TRP A 660 0.55 4.93 -8.04
N PHE A 661 -0.26 4.06 -7.42
CA PHE A 661 -1.38 3.38 -8.06
C PHE A 661 -2.58 3.28 -7.11
N PRO A 662 -3.83 3.34 -7.61
CA PRO A 662 -5.02 3.43 -6.75
C PRO A 662 -5.28 2.11 -6.02
N LYS A 663 -5.30 2.12 -4.69
CA LYS A 663 -5.68 0.96 -3.84
C LYS A 663 -7.04 1.11 -3.19
N TRP A 664 -7.36 2.33 -2.74
CA TRP A 664 -8.63 2.68 -2.09
C TRP A 664 -9.65 3.10 -3.15
N VAL A 665 -10.26 2.09 -3.74
CA VAL A 665 -11.24 2.28 -4.81
C VAL A 665 -12.56 2.77 -4.19
N ARG A 666 -13.19 3.79 -4.78
CA ARG A 666 -14.49 4.31 -4.32
C ARG A 666 -15.50 3.19 -3.99
N GLY A 667 -16.04 3.26 -2.77
CA GLY A 667 -16.98 2.29 -2.18
C GLY A 667 -16.31 1.09 -1.50
N GLN A 668 -15.01 0.88 -1.66
CA GLN A 668 -14.28 -0.19 -1.00
C GLN A 668 -14.25 0.03 0.50
N THR A 669 -14.54 -1.04 1.24
CA THR A 669 -14.60 -1.02 2.70
C THR A 669 -13.54 -1.96 3.29
N VAL A 670 -12.88 -1.54 4.37
CA VAL A 670 -11.82 -2.30 5.05
C VAL A 670 -12.07 -2.29 6.55
N THR A 671 -12.05 -3.46 7.19
CA THR A 671 -12.12 -3.56 8.66
C THR A 671 -10.72 -3.68 9.24
N ASP A 672 -10.34 -2.70 10.05
CA ASP A 672 -9.05 -2.61 10.72
C ASP A 672 -9.20 -2.82 12.24
N THR A 673 -8.15 -3.30 12.89
CA THR A 673 -8.13 -3.57 14.34
C THR A 673 -6.90 -2.96 14.98
N TYR A 674 -7.13 -2.03 15.90
CA TYR A 674 -6.13 -1.38 16.73
C TYR A 674 -6.15 -1.98 18.14
N SER A 675 -4.99 -2.14 18.74
CA SER A 675 -4.74 -2.72 20.05
C SER A 675 -3.93 -1.75 20.91
N LEU A 676 -4.62 -0.91 21.68
CA LEU A 676 -4.01 -0.02 22.65
C LEU A 676 -3.50 -0.83 23.84
N THR A 677 -2.23 -0.66 24.19
CA THR A 677 -1.70 -1.20 25.45
C THR A 677 -1.92 -0.16 26.53
N VAL A 678 -2.78 -0.48 27.51
CA VAL A 678 -3.03 0.38 28.67
C VAL A 678 -1.78 0.35 29.56
N PRO A 679 -1.14 1.50 29.87
CA PRO A 679 0.02 1.52 30.76
C PRO A 679 -0.30 0.87 32.12
N ALA A 680 0.68 0.15 32.68
CA ALA A 680 0.52 -0.55 33.96
C ALA A 680 0.43 0.42 35.15
N ASP A 681 0.95 1.63 34.97
CA ASP A 681 1.00 2.72 35.94
C ASP A 681 -0.09 3.79 35.70
N LEU A 682 -1.01 3.55 34.74
CA LEU A 682 -2.08 4.49 34.45
C LEU A 682 -3.04 4.58 35.65
N PRO A 683 -3.31 5.79 36.20
CA PRO A 683 -4.26 5.95 37.30
C PRO A 683 -5.65 5.41 36.94
N PRO A 684 -6.34 4.72 37.87
CA PRO A 684 -7.74 4.36 37.67
C PRO A 684 -8.60 5.61 37.46
N GLY A 685 -9.53 5.55 36.51
CA GLY A 685 -10.36 6.70 36.17
C GLY A 685 -11.06 6.56 34.83
N GLU A 686 -11.82 7.60 34.47
CA GLU A 686 -12.45 7.71 33.17
C GLU A 686 -11.49 8.36 32.16
N TYR A 687 -11.39 7.73 31.00
CA TYR A 687 -10.64 8.16 29.84
C TYR A 687 -11.55 8.11 28.62
N ARG A 688 -11.11 8.61 27.46
CA ARG A 688 -11.87 8.53 26.21
C ARG A 688 -11.03 7.97 25.08
N ILE A 689 -11.68 7.34 24.11
CA ILE A 689 -11.03 6.93 22.87
C ILE A 689 -11.32 7.97 21.79
N GLN A 690 -10.27 8.46 21.14
CA GLN A 690 -10.38 9.28 19.93
C GLN A 690 -9.74 8.57 18.73
N VAL A 691 -10.25 8.86 17.54
CA VAL A 691 -9.74 8.32 16.27
C VAL A 691 -9.73 9.38 15.17
N GLY A 692 -8.90 9.15 14.16
CA GLY A 692 -8.84 9.96 12.94
C GLY A 692 -7.63 9.58 12.09
N MET A 693 -7.23 10.47 11.20
CA MET A 693 -6.09 10.26 10.31
C MET A 693 -5.13 11.47 10.27
N TYR A 694 -3.87 11.21 9.92
CA TYR A 694 -2.89 12.25 9.63
C TYR A 694 -1.93 11.83 8.51
N GLY A 695 -1.36 12.79 7.79
CA GLY A 695 -0.44 12.52 6.68
C GLY A 695 0.86 11.87 7.16
N PHE A 696 1.28 10.74 6.57
CA PHE A 696 2.47 10.00 6.99
C PHE A 696 3.74 10.86 6.95
N ASN A 697 3.89 11.69 5.90
CA ASN A 697 5.03 12.59 5.72
C ASN A 697 4.77 13.99 6.29
N THR A 698 3.59 14.57 6.02
CA THR A 698 3.26 15.97 6.36
C THR A 698 2.86 16.15 7.82
N LEU A 699 2.53 15.07 8.54
CA LEU A 699 1.93 15.09 9.88
C LEU A 699 0.62 15.89 10.00
N ARG A 700 0.07 16.38 8.89
CA ARG A 700 -1.17 17.15 8.84
C ARG A 700 -2.34 16.30 9.27
N ARG A 701 -3.18 16.84 10.13
CA ARG A 701 -4.39 16.18 10.62
C ARG A 701 -5.49 16.22 9.56
N GLY A 702 -6.08 15.06 9.24
CA GLY A 702 -7.18 14.97 8.29
C GLY A 702 -8.45 15.60 8.89
N ARG A 703 -9.04 16.55 8.18
CA ARG A 703 -10.25 17.27 8.59
C ARG A 703 -11.48 16.41 8.42
N PHE A 704 -12.39 16.54 9.36
CA PHE A 704 -13.69 15.90 9.36
C PHE A 704 -14.69 16.87 8.74
N TYR A 705 -15.60 16.38 7.92
CA TYR A 705 -16.62 17.17 7.25
C TYR A 705 -17.99 16.83 7.84
N ASN A 706 -18.78 17.86 8.13
CA ASN A 706 -20.17 17.72 8.56
C ASN A 706 -21.09 17.40 7.37
N PRO A 707 -22.35 17.00 7.61
CA PRO A 707 -23.33 16.75 6.55
C PRO A 707 -23.59 17.95 5.64
N GLU A 708 -23.39 19.18 6.13
CA GLU A 708 -23.53 20.43 5.38
C GLU A 708 -22.32 20.73 4.48
N GLY A 709 -21.27 19.90 4.53
CA GLY A 709 -20.06 20.02 3.72
C GLY A 709 -18.96 20.93 4.30
N GLY A 710 -19.19 21.55 5.45
CA GLY A 710 -18.18 22.32 6.19
C GLY A 710 -17.28 21.45 7.06
N THR A 711 -16.24 22.02 7.66
CA THR A 711 -15.34 21.28 8.57
C THR A 711 -15.93 21.11 9.98
N ALA A 712 -15.55 20.02 10.65
CA ALA A 712 -16.11 19.57 11.93
C ALA A 712 -15.01 19.05 12.90
N GLY A 713 -13.79 19.57 12.79
CA GLY A 713 -12.62 19.14 13.57
C GLY A 713 -11.74 18.13 12.84
N ASP A 714 -10.93 17.37 13.58
CA ASP A 714 -9.90 16.46 13.05
C ASP A 714 -9.86 15.08 13.75
N ARG A 715 -10.85 14.82 14.62
CA ARG A 715 -10.97 13.61 15.42
C ARG A 715 -12.43 13.29 15.73
N LEU A 716 -12.72 12.01 15.89
CA LEU A 716 -13.98 11.50 16.42
C LEU A 716 -13.76 10.87 17.79
N ILE A 717 -14.52 11.30 18.79
CA ILE A 717 -14.60 10.63 20.09
C ILE A 717 -15.53 9.43 19.99
N LEU A 718 -15.02 8.23 20.28
CA LEU A 718 -15.82 7.01 20.20
C LEU A 718 -16.63 6.74 21.47
N GLY A 719 -16.12 7.15 22.63
CA GLY A 719 -16.80 6.99 23.92
C GLY A 719 -15.83 6.81 25.11
N PRO A 720 -16.36 6.73 26.34
CA PRO A 720 -15.57 6.63 27.56
C PRO A 720 -15.03 5.22 27.82
N VAL A 721 -13.93 5.15 28.56
CA VAL A 721 -13.24 3.94 29.03
C VAL A 721 -12.99 4.09 30.52
N LEU A 722 -13.43 3.14 31.32
CA LEU A 722 -13.12 3.08 32.74
C LEU A 722 -11.90 2.19 32.96
N ILE A 723 -10.79 2.80 33.37
CA ILE A 723 -9.56 2.10 33.73
C ILE A 723 -9.65 1.63 35.18
N ASN A 724 -9.48 0.33 35.36
CA ASN A 724 -9.45 -0.34 36.65
C ASN A 724 -8.04 -0.85 36.92
N PRO A 725 -7.64 -1.01 38.20
CA PRO A 725 -6.36 -1.61 38.57
C PRO A 725 -6.10 -2.94 37.87
#